data_AF-A0A841C1E0-F1
#
_entry.id   AF-A0A841C1E0-F1
#
_cell.length_a   1.000
_cell.length_b   1.000
_cell.length_c   1.000
_cell.angle_alpha   90.00
_cell.angle_beta   90.00
_cell.angle_gamma   90.00
#
_symmetry.space_group_name_H-M   'P 1'
#
loop_
_entity.id
_entity.type
_entity.pdbx_description
1 polymer ?
#
loop_
_entity_poly.entity_id
_entity_poly.type
_entity_poly.pdbx_seq_one_letter_code
_entity_poly.pdbx_strand_id
1 'polypeptide(L)'
;MKTPLGTVLIGVMVAAIGGTLTVAPAHAVPPASLIGAASAGAAPRTATAADVAADRGSALNPSARPPVAPQHGAPSHRGLVGTAAACSAADFGSRTGTALVSFVKAATVDCVNTLFSITGTTANSVFREAQMTTIAYALRDTSATYPGDNSTSALQLVVFLRAGYYVQFYHPGDVGTYGSVLVTAIRAGLDRFFGSARSTDVNDANGAVLSEAVILIDSSGENVRYLFVVKRLLTGFNSAYDASWYMRSAVNATFTVLWRGHQLPAFLAAVVADQSVLDVLYSFVSANIGLLGTDSGYLVANAGGELTRFLDTPALLTTVRGQAKGLLNLSAMTGPRASLWVRVADLASYLDGANCAYYGICGFETALAAAVLPITHTCSASLKIRAQDISAANLAASCTSLAGQIASFHTLVRDNGVPVADDFNSTLEVVAFHSSDDYQTYAGVLFDIDTNNGGMYLEGDPATQGNVPRFIAYEAEWLRPVFAIWNLNHEFTHYLDGRFDTYGDFTRTVSVPNIWWVEGVAEYVSYTYRGVNYDAAITAAGQHTYALSTLWGTTYDNSDSSRIYSWGYLAVRYMFEKHPADIHAMLARFRVNDYTGGRAVYATTIGTRYDADFQTWLTACAAGACAGTPPVNTPPTARFTSAVTGLSAAFTDGSTDADGTITGRSWSFGDGTSSTAANPVHAYATAGTYQVTLTVTDNLGATGSVTNPVVATSAAPECTGADIRTLDRNCRRSGLAASAGQLYYLYIYLPAGVSTLTITSAGGTGNADLYYNASTWATSTAYTSRSVNAGNTEQLTVSNPAAGYRYISLYATTAFSGVSVTTRY
;
A
#
# COMPACT_ATOMS: atom_id res chain seq x y z
N MET A 1 8.38 12.57 65.69
CA MET A 1 8.81 13.13 66.99
C MET A 1 10.33 13.01 67.10
N LYS A 2 10.99 14.15 67.38
CA LYS A 2 12.34 14.36 67.97
C LYS A 2 13.62 13.94 67.21
N THR A 3 14.15 14.93 66.48
CA THR A 3 15.54 15.47 66.37
C THR A 3 16.46 15.25 67.60
N PRO A 4 17.82 15.46 67.57
CA PRO A 4 18.50 16.63 66.94
C PRO A 4 19.98 16.55 66.43
N LEU A 5 20.29 17.59 65.63
CA LEU A 5 21.51 18.44 65.48
C LEU A 5 22.94 17.91 65.66
N GLY A 6 23.79 18.35 64.72
CA GLY A 6 25.23 18.59 64.91
C GLY A 6 25.86 19.32 63.71
N THR A 7 25.98 20.65 63.80
CA THR A 7 26.74 21.52 62.89
C THR A 7 28.15 21.75 63.43
N VAL A 8 29.09 22.22 62.58
CA VAL A 8 30.45 22.80 62.82
C VAL A 8 31.59 21.86 62.35
N LEU A 9 32.63 22.18 61.56
CA LEU A 9 33.31 23.43 61.15
C LEU A 9 34.06 23.22 59.78
N ILE A 10 34.18 24.32 59.04
CA ILE A 10 35.18 24.78 58.04
C ILE A 10 36.37 23.85 57.71
N GLY A 11 36.54 23.57 56.41
CA GLY A 11 37.78 23.07 55.80
C GLY A 11 37.82 23.39 54.31
N VAL A 12 38.46 24.50 53.95
CA VAL A 12 38.81 24.85 52.57
C VAL A 12 39.88 23.86 52.10
N MET A 13 39.57 23.05 51.08
CA MET A 13 40.57 22.43 50.23
C MET A 13 40.07 22.46 48.78
N VAL A 14 40.79 23.25 48.00
CA VAL A 14 40.80 23.26 46.54
C VAL A 14 41.28 21.89 46.07
N ALA A 15 40.42 21.14 45.39
CA ALA A 15 40.83 19.98 44.61
C ALA A 15 40.11 20.05 43.25
N ALA A 16 40.88 20.41 42.24
CA ALA A 16 40.49 20.33 40.84
C ALA A 16 40.20 18.86 40.48
N ILE A 17 38.98 18.60 40.02
CA ILE A 17 38.67 17.39 39.26
C ILE A 17 37.95 17.87 38.01
N GLY A 18 38.68 17.87 36.89
CA GLY A 18 38.12 18.01 35.57
C GLY A 18 37.25 16.79 35.26
N GLY A 19 35.94 16.98 35.39
CA GLY A 19 34.94 16.11 34.80
C GLY A 19 34.36 16.81 33.58
N THR A 20 34.89 16.51 32.40
CA THR A 20 34.22 16.81 31.13
C THR A 20 32.91 16.04 31.11
N LEU A 21 31.81 16.73 31.38
CA LEU A 21 30.46 16.27 31.06
C LEU A 21 30.41 16.03 29.55
N THR A 22 30.46 14.77 29.16
CA THR A 22 30.15 14.32 27.81
C THR A 22 28.66 14.53 27.60
N VAL A 23 28.31 15.69 27.04
CA VAL A 23 26.99 15.93 26.45
C VAL A 23 26.87 14.99 25.25
N ALA A 24 25.90 14.09 25.27
CA ALA A 24 25.56 13.25 24.14
C ALA A 24 25.23 14.15 22.93
N PRO A 25 25.75 13.85 21.72
CA PRO A 25 25.51 14.70 20.56
C PRO A 25 24.01 14.69 20.22
N ALA A 26 23.43 15.88 20.11
CA ALA A 26 22.11 16.09 19.56
C ALA A 26 22.00 15.40 18.19
N HIS A 27 20.88 14.73 17.93
CA HIS A 27 20.58 14.10 16.65
C HIS A 27 20.71 15.14 15.53
N ALA A 28 21.79 15.04 14.76
CA ALA A 28 22.02 15.93 13.64
C ALA A 28 21.03 15.55 12.54
N VAL A 29 20.32 16.54 12.01
CA VAL A 29 19.45 16.39 10.82
C VAL A 29 20.29 16.59 9.54
N PRO A 30 20.03 15.89 8.43
CA PRO A 30 20.85 15.97 7.21
C PRO A 30 20.86 17.31 6.47
N PRO A 31 21.93 17.63 5.71
CA PRO A 31 21.98 18.78 4.82
C PRO A 31 21.03 18.60 3.64
N ALA A 32 20.39 19.69 3.21
CA ALA A 32 19.39 19.67 2.15
C ALA A 32 19.96 19.13 0.82
N SER A 33 19.34 18.09 0.26
CA SER A 33 19.62 17.61 -1.09
C SER A 33 18.70 18.26 -2.12
N LEU A 34 19.21 18.48 -3.34
CA LEU A 34 18.35 18.68 -4.51
C LEU A 34 17.89 17.32 -5.03
N ILE A 35 17.16 16.54 -4.25
CA ILE A 35 16.37 15.46 -4.82
C ILE A 35 15.02 16.06 -5.19
N GLY A 36 14.97 16.74 -6.34
CA GLY A 36 13.78 17.44 -6.83
C GLY A 36 13.90 17.98 -8.25
N ALA A 37 14.67 17.31 -9.12
CA ALA A 37 14.63 17.58 -10.55
C ALA A 37 13.37 16.93 -11.14
N ALA A 38 12.23 17.61 -11.04
CA ALA A 38 11.04 17.25 -11.81
C ALA A 38 11.30 17.62 -13.28
N SER A 39 11.19 16.64 -14.18
CA SER A 39 11.17 16.90 -15.61
C SER A 39 9.93 17.72 -15.96
N ALA A 40 10.11 18.77 -16.78
CA ALA A 40 9.02 19.57 -17.29
C ALA A 40 8.01 18.68 -18.06
N GLY A 41 6.83 18.50 -17.48
CA GLY A 41 5.71 17.73 -18.06
C GLY A 41 5.13 16.61 -17.19
N ALA A 42 5.69 16.31 -16.02
CA ALA A 42 5.20 15.22 -15.15
C ALA A 42 4.25 15.72 -14.03
N ALA A 43 3.25 14.90 -13.70
CA ALA A 43 2.41 15.04 -12.50
C ALA A 43 3.28 15.16 -11.22
N PRO A 44 2.76 15.75 -10.12
CA PRO A 44 3.49 15.83 -8.86
C PRO A 44 4.02 14.46 -8.41
N ARG A 45 5.20 14.45 -7.78
CA ARG A 45 5.89 13.24 -7.33
C ARG A 45 4.98 12.34 -6.49
N THR A 46 5.00 11.04 -6.79
CA THR A 46 4.66 10.00 -5.82
C THR A 46 5.65 10.07 -4.65
N ALA A 47 5.17 9.86 -3.43
CA ALA A 47 5.96 9.94 -2.20
C ALA A 47 7.26 9.16 -2.36
N THR A 48 8.39 9.74 -1.95
CA THR A 48 9.64 8.97 -1.93
C THR A 48 9.77 8.21 -0.63
N ALA A 49 10.56 7.16 -0.65
CA ALA A 49 11.00 6.42 0.50
C ALA A 49 11.55 7.27 1.67
N ALA A 50 12.16 8.41 1.40
CA ALA A 50 12.64 9.32 2.44
C ALA A 50 11.48 10.05 3.13
N ASP A 51 10.42 10.38 2.39
CA ASP A 51 9.19 11.01 2.93
C ASP A 51 8.36 9.99 3.73
N VAL A 52 8.46 8.71 3.36
CA VAL A 52 7.75 7.59 4.01
C VAL A 52 8.50 7.05 5.24
N ALA A 53 9.83 6.94 5.20
CA ALA A 53 10.64 6.35 6.27
C ALA A 53 11.09 7.34 7.35
N ALA A 54 11.15 8.65 7.05
CA ALA A 54 11.60 9.66 8.03
C ALA A 54 10.55 9.96 9.12
N ASP A 55 9.29 9.55 8.93
CA ASP A 55 8.16 10.15 9.65
C ASP A 55 7.32 9.19 10.50
N ARG A 56 7.76 7.94 10.63
CA ARG A 56 6.95 6.87 11.24
C ARG A 56 7.44 6.54 12.64
N GLY A 57 7.03 7.36 13.60
CA GLY A 57 7.14 7.02 15.04
C GLY A 57 7.25 8.20 16.01
N SER A 58 7.38 9.43 15.53
CA SER A 58 7.39 10.61 16.40
C SER A 58 6.67 11.72 15.68
N ALA A 59 5.66 12.26 16.34
CA ALA A 59 5.09 13.55 16.02
C ALA A 59 6.17 14.50 15.49
N LEU A 60 6.05 15.02 14.26
CA LEU A 60 7.01 15.99 13.77
C LEU A 60 6.84 17.24 14.62
N ASN A 61 7.65 17.31 15.66
CA ASN A 61 7.88 18.50 16.44
C ASN A 61 7.88 19.71 15.48
N PRO A 62 6.96 20.68 15.61
CA PRO A 62 6.92 21.86 14.77
C PRO A 62 8.28 22.57 14.68
N SER A 63 9.06 22.53 15.77
CA SER A 63 10.42 23.07 15.84
C SER A 63 11.46 22.26 15.03
N ALA A 64 11.15 21.05 14.58
CA ALA A 64 11.97 20.20 13.72
C ALA A 64 11.55 20.24 12.24
N ARG A 65 10.35 20.73 11.90
CA ARG A 65 9.89 20.81 10.50
C ARG A 65 10.77 21.79 9.68
N PRO A 66 11.33 21.36 8.54
CA PRO A 66 12.16 22.21 7.69
C PRO A 66 11.33 23.31 7.00
N PRO A 67 11.98 24.29 6.35
CA PRO A 67 11.29 25.26 5.49
C PRO A 67 10.58 24.57 4.33
N VAL A 68 9.42 25.12 3.93
CA VAL A 68 8.61 24.60 2.81
C VAL A 68 9.32 24.86 1.48
N ALA A 69 9.30 23.88 0.58
CA ALA A 69 9.86 23.98 -0.77
C ALA A 69 8.81 24.52 -1.77
N PRO A 70 9.23 25.11 -2.90
CA PRO A 70 8.29 25.45 -3.98
C PRO A 70 7.58 24.20 -4.50
N GLN A 71 6.28 24.32 -4.81
CA GLN A 71 5.47 23.22 -5.35
C GLN A 71 5.88 22.76 -6.75
N HIS A 72 6.44 23.68 -7.55
CA HIS A 72 6.91 23.39 -8.89
C HIS A 72 8.42 23.18 -8.91
N GLY A 73 8.84 22.07 -9.50
CA GLY A 73 10.25 21.70 -9.63
C GLY A 73 11.06 22.71 -10.46
N ALA A 74 12.38 22.62 -10.31
CA ALA A 74 13.29 23.50 -11.01
C ALA A 74 13.16 23.38 -12.55
N PRO A 75 13.23 24.50 -13.30
CA PRO A 75 13.44 24.43 -14.75
C PRO A 75 14.72 23.64 -15.04
N SER A 76 14.66 22.68 -15.98
CA SER A 76 15.82 21.84 -16.30
C SER A 76 17.05 22.68 -16.63
N HIS A 77 18.23 22.29 -16.16
CA HIS A 77 19.51 22.91 -16.54
C HIS A 77 19.92 22.67 -18.02
N ARG A 78 19.00 22.19 -18.88
CA ARG A 78 19.23 21.93 -20.31
C ARG A 78 19.62 23.24 -21.01
N GLY A 79 20.91 23.41 -21.27
CA GLY A 79 21.46 24.57 -21.97
C GLY A 79 22.80 25.09 -21.43
N LEU A 80 23.24 24.65 -20.25
CA LEU A 80 24.58 24.98 -19.74
C LEU A 80 25.60 23.98 -20.33
N VAL A 81 26.40 24.47 -21.27
CA VAL A 81 27.15 23.75 -22.31
C VAL A 81 28.10 22.65 -21.78
N GLY A 82 28.07 21.49 -22.45
CA GLY A 82 29.10 20.44 -22.43
C GLY A 82 28.61 19.15 -23.11
N THR A 83 29.30 18.66 -24.14
CA THR A 83 29.05 17.32 -24.72
C THR A 83 29.32 16.25 -23.67
N ALA A 84 28.38 15.30 -23.50
CA ALA A 84 28.45 14.27 -22.47
C ALA A 84 29.73 13.42 -22.58
N ALA A 85 30.70 13.70 -21.71
CA ALA A 85 31.71 12.70 -21.34
C ALA A 85 31.02 11.56 -20.58
N ALA A 86 31.62 10.37 -20.57
CA ALA A 86 31.16 9.26 -19.73
C ALA A 86 31.08 9.73 -18.26
N CYS A 87 29.89 9.70 -17.68
CA CYS A 87 29.65 10.13 -16.31
C CYS A 87 29.74 8.92 -15.37
N SER A 88 30.94 8.63 -14.89
CA SER A 88 31.17 7.57 -13.90
C SER A 88 31.78 8.16 -12.62
N ALA A 89 31.26 7.79 -11.45
CA ALA A 89 31.84 8.17 -10.17
C ALA A 89 33.32 7.74 -10.05
N ALA A 90 33.70 6.64 -10.68
CA ALA A 90 35.09 6.18 -10.73
C ALA A 90 36.02 7.14 -11.48
N ASP A 91 35.50 7.89 -12.45
CA ASP A 91 36.28 8.91 -13.17
C ASP A 91 36.59 10.10 -12.26
N PHE A 92 35.66 10.53 -11.42
CA PHE A 92 35.94 11.56 -10.42
C PHE A 92 37.01 11.07 -9.43
N GLY A 93 36.82 9.88 -8.85
CA GLY A 93 37.68 9.35 -7.79
C GLY A 93 39.10 8.96 -8.23
N SER A 94 39.31 8.71 -9.52
CA SER A 94 40.64 8.39 -10.09
C SER A 94 41.52 9.61 -10.37
N ARG A 95 40.95 10.83 -10.34
CA ARG A 95 41.66 12.08 -10.66
C ARG A 95 41.99 12.85 -9.38
N THR A 96 43.05 13.65 -9.40
CA THR A 96 43.45 14.50 -8.25
C THR A 96 43.92 15.87 -8.74
N GLY A 97 44.02 16.85 -7.82
CA GLY A 97 44.57 18.16 -8.13
C GLY A 97 43.87 18.85 -9.31
N THR A 98 44.67 19.45 -10.21
CA THR A 98 44.15 20.16 -11.40
C THR A 98 43.40 19.25 -12.37
N ALA A 99 43.75 17.96 -12.46
CA ALA A 99 43.04 17.02 -13.32
C ALA A 99 41.61 16.76 -12.85
N LEU A 100 41.40 16.69 -11.52
CA LEU A 100 40.06 16.60 -10.94
C LEU A 100 39.27 17.88 -11.23
N VAL A 101 39.86 19.05 -10.99
CA VAL A 101 39.20 20.35 -11.24
C VAL A 101 38.75 20.46 -12.69
N SER A 102 39.63 20.18 -13.65
CA SER A 102 39.28 20.21 -15.07
C SER A 102 38.15 19.25 -15.41
N PHE A 103 38.13 18.07 -14.81
CA PHE A 103 37.07 17.08 -15.03
C PHE A 103 35.72 17.53 -14.45
N VAL A 104 35.69 18.01 -13.21
CA VAL A 104 34.48 18.57 -12.59
C VAL A 104 33.93 19.73 -13.41
N LYS A 105 34.79 20.64 -13.88
CA LYS A 105 34.36 21.80 -14.69
C LYS A 105 33.86 21.43 -16.08
N ALA A 106 34.31 20.31 -16.64
CA ALA A 106 33.89 19.80 -17.94
C ALA A 106 32.60 18.95 -17.87
N ALA A 107 32.23 18.47 -16.68
CA ALA A 107 31.01 17.69 -16.48
C ALA A 107 29.74 18.55 -16.59
N THR A 108 28.63 17.92 -17.00
CA THR A 108 27.31 18.53 -16.85
C THR A 108 26.91 18.56 -15.37
N VAL A 109 26.04 19.50 -15.00
CA VAL A 109 25.51 19.58 -13.62
C VAL A 109 24.77 18.29 -13.25
N ASP A 110 23.97 17.73 -14.18
CA ASP A 110 23.29 16.44 -13.99
C ASP A 110 24.28 15.31 -13.71
N CYS A 111 25.44 15.31 -14.37
CA CYS A 111 26.48 14.34 -14.11
C CYS A 111 27.05 14.48 -12.68
N VAL A 112 27.38 15.69 -12.24
CA VAL A 112 27.86 15.93 -10.87
C VAL A 112 26.79 15.57 -9.83
N ASN A 113 25.51 15.81 -10.13
CA ASN A 113 24.40 15.44 -9.25
C ASN A 113 24.30 13.93 -8.98
N THR A 114 24.76 13.07 -9.90
CA THR A 114 24.81 11.61 -9.64
C THR A 114 25.71 11.24 -8.46
N LEU A 115 26.61 12.13 -8.05
CA LEU A 115 27.55 11.85 -6.96
C LEU A 115 26.91 11.92 -5.57
N PHE A 116 25.69 12.44 -5.42
CA PHE A 116 25.01 12.50 -4.12
C PHE A 116 24.65 11.10 -3.56
N SER A 117 24.57 10.08 -4.41
CA SER A 117 24.13 8.73 -4.02
C SER A 117 25.27 7.72 -3.90
N ILE A 118 26.54 8.13 -4.05
CA ILE A 118 27.66 7.20 -4.01
C ILE A 118 28.04 6.86 -2.57
N THR A 119 28.44 5.62 -2.33
CA THR A 119 28.84 5.10 -1.01
C THR A 119 30.12 4.26 -1.12
N GLY A 120 30.62 3.78 0.01
CA GLY A 120 31.77 2.88 0.14
C GLY A 120 33.09 3.46 -0.38
N THR A 121 33.92 2.60 -0.98
CA THR A 121 35.26 2.96 -1.46
C THR A 121 35.24 4.00 -2.59
N THR A 122 34.19 3.99 -3.42
CA THR A 122 33.98 5.01 -4.45
C THR A 122 33.77 6.38 -3.81
N ALA A 123 32.88 6.48 -2.81
CA ALA A 123 32.68 7.72 -2.05
C ALA A 123 33.98 8.23 -1.41
N ASN A 124 34.77 7.33 -0.81
CA ASN A 124 36.08 7.70 -0.24
C ASN A 124 36.99 8.35 -1.30
N SER A 125 37.11 7.72 -2.48
CA SER A 125 38.02 8.17 -3.53
C SER A 125 37.66 9.55 -4.09
N VAL A 126 36.35 9.83 -4.19
CA VAL A 126 35.80 11.08 -4.73
C VAL A 126 35.82 12.21 -3.70
N PHE A 127 35.44 11.91 -2.45
CA PHE A 127 35.10 12.94 -1.45
C PHE A 127 36.06 13.04 -0.27
N ARG A 128 37.14 12.25 -0.18
CA ARG A 128 38.16 12.46 0.87
C ARG A 128 38.62 13.92 0.95
N GLU A 129 38.99 14.39 2.15
CA GLU A 129 39.25 15.81 2.45
C GLU A 129 40.17 16.51 1.44
N ALA A 130 41.22 15.83 0.94
CA ALA A 130 42.14 16.39 -0.05
C ALA A 130 41.46 16.77 -1.39
N GLN A 131 40.50 15.97 -1.86
CA GLN A 131 39.72 16.25 -3.08
C GLN A 131 38.80 17.46 -2.84
N MET A 132 38.06 17.44 -1.74
CA MET A 132 37.17 18.52 -1.33
C MET A 132 37.92 19.85 -1.20
N THR A 133 39.10 19.81 -0.58
CA THR A 133 39.97 20.99 -0.42
C THR A 133 40.43 21.53 -1.78
N THR A 134 40.79 20.63 -2.71
CA THR A 134 41.17 20.99 -4.08
C THR A 134 40.04 21.72 -4.80
N ILE A 135 38.81 21.19 -4.72
CA ILE A 135 37.64 21.80 -5.36
C ILE A 135 37.25 23.12 -4.68
N ALA A 136 37.36 23.23 -3.36
CA ALA A 136 37.08 24.47 -2.63
C ALA A 136 38.03 25.62 -3.02
N TYR A 137 39.33 25.34 -3.20
CA TYR A 137 40.25 26.34 -3.76
C TYR A 137 40.02 26.63 -5.24
N ALA A 138 39.59 25.65 -6.03
CA ALA A 138 39.17 25.91 -7.41
C ALA A 138 37.94 26.81 -7.48
N LEU A 139 37.01 26.71 -6.52
CA LEU A 139 35.88 27.63 -6.38
C LEU A 139 36.36 29.04 -6.05
N ARG A 140 37.32 29.20 -5.12
CA ARG A 140 37.96 30.51 -4.84
C ARG A 140 38.54 31.12 -6.11
N ASP A 141 39.33 30.36 -6.86
CA ASP A 141 40.03 30.85 -8.04
C ASP A 141 39.06 31.19 -9.17
N THR A 142 38.06 30.33 -9.39
CA THR A 142 36.97 30.57 -10.37
C THR A 142 36.14 31.78 -9.99
N SER A 143 35.87 31.98 -8.70
CA SER A 143 35.06 33.10 -8.21
C SER A 143 35.79 34.44 -8.33
N ALA A 144 37.10 34.44 -8.58
CA ALA A 144 37.87 35.67 -8.69
C ALA A 144 37.52 36.54 -9.88
N THR A 145 36.96 35.93 -10.92
CA THR A 145 36.42 36.60 -12.11
C THR A 145 35.00 36.12 -12.37
N TYR A 146 34.21 35.87 -11.33
CA TYR A 146 32.86 35.34 -11.46
C TYR A 146 32.00 36.28 -12.33
N PRO A 147 31.46 35.82 -13.46
CA PRO A 147 30.79 36.68 -14.44
C PRO A 147 29.32 37.01 -14.10
N GLY A 148 28.73 36.33 -13.12
CA GLY A 148 27.28 36.38 -12.83
C GLY A 148 26.48 35.32 -13.56
N ASP A 149 27.14 34.26 -14.05
CA ASP A 149 26.53 33.11 -14.70
C ASP A 149 27.44 31.86 -14.53
N ASN A 150 27.06 30.74 -15.14
CA ASN A 150 27.83 29.50 -15.06
C ASN A 150 28.87 29.29 -16.19
N SER A 151 29.24 30.31 -16.97
CA SER A 151 30.22 30.17 -18.07
C SER A 151 31.62 29.76 -17.60
N THR A 152 31.91 29.87 -16.30
CA THR A 152 33.18 29.47 -15.67
C THR A 152 33.07 28.14 -14.90
N SER A 153 31.95 27.43 -15.01
CA SER A 153 31.62 26.18 -14.30
C SER A 153 31.67 26.29 -12.77
N ALA A 154 31.32 27.48 -12.22
CA ALA A 154 31.24 27.69 -10.78
C ALA A 154 30.16 26.79 -10.13
N LEU A 155 29.04 26.54 -10.83
CA LEU A 155 27.96 25.68 -10.36
C LEU A 155 28.44 24.26 -10.12
N GLN A 156 29.15 23.65 -11.07
CA GLN A 156 29.68 22.29 -10.93
C GLN A 156 30.59 22.14 -9.71
N LEU A 157 31.43 23.15 -9.44
CA LEU A 157 32.31 23.14 -8.27
C LEU A 157 31.50 23.22 -6.96
N VAL A 158 30.49 24.08 -6.90
CA VAL A 158 29.60 24.19 -5.74
C VAL A 158 28.82 22.89 -5.51
N VAL A 159 28.20 22.33 -6.56
CA VAL A 159 27.42 21.07 -6.50
C VAL A 159 28.31 19.91 -6.05
N PHE A 160 29.55 19.82 -6.54
CA PHE A 160 30.50 18.79 -6.10
C PHE A 160 30.78 18.89 -4.60
N LEU A 161 31.01 20.11 -4.09
CA LEU A 161 31.24 20.33 -2.66
C LEU A 161 29.99 19.99 -1.83
N ARG A 162 28.79 20.35 -2.31
CA ARG A 162 27.54 19.95 -1.67
C ARG A 162 27.41 18.43 -1.60
N ALA A 163 27.67 17.72 -2.70
CA ALA A 163 27.61 16.26 -2.75
C ALA A 163 28.57 15.62 -1.74
N GLY A 164 29.79 16.14 -1.62
CA GLY A 164 30.77 15.62 -0.66
C GLY A 164 30.39 15.86 0.81
N TYR A 165 29.76 16.99 1.14
CA TYR A 165 29.21 17.21 2.48
C TYR A 165 27.97 16.35 2.75
N TYR A 166 27.11 16.16 1.75
CA TYR A 166 25.94 15.30 1.85
C TYR A 166 26.35 13.84 2.13
N VAL A 167 27.23 13.27 1.31
CA VAL A 167 27.70 11.90 1.49
C VAL A 167 28.46 11.75 2.82
N GLN A 168 29.26 12.74 3.22
CA GLN A 168 29.96 12.70 4.51
C GLN A 168 28.99 12.74 5.71
N PHE A 169 27.85 13.41 5.59
CA PHE A 169 26.83 13.43 6.62
C PHE A 169 26.14 12.06 6.80
N TYR A 170 25.67 11.46 5.71
CA TYR A 170 24.92 10.21 5.75
C TYR A 170 25.81 8.96 5.87
N HIS A 171 27.03 9.05 5.34
CA HIS A 171 27.99 7.95 5.28
C HIS A 171 29.37 8.40 5.79
N PRO A 172 29.48 8.89 7.04
CA PRO A 172 30.73 9.43 7.57
C PRO A 172 31.87 8.39 7.59
N GLY A 173 31.55 7.11 7.72
CA GLY A 173 32.52 6.00 7.66
C GLY A 173 33.15 5.79 6.27
N ASP A 174 32.45 6.18 5.20
CA ASP A 174 32.94 6.00 3.83
C ASP A 174 33.95 7.09 3.44
N VAL A 175 33.71 8.34 3.87
CA VAL A 175 34.51 9.49 3.44
C VAL A 175 35.56 9.91 4.47
N GLY A 176 35.28 9.71 5.76
CA GLY A 176 36.09 10.20 6.88
C GLY A 176 35.71 11.61 7.33
N THR A 177 36.49 12.16 8.26
CA THR A 177 36.23 13.48 8.87
C THR A 177 36.80 14.61 8.03
N TYR A 178 36.09 15.73 7.94
CA TYR A 178 36.61 16.99 7.42
C TYR A 178 37.15 17.87 8.55
N GLY A 179 38.37 18.38 8.38
CA GLY A 179 39.07 19.19 9.36
C GLY A 179 39.18 20.66 8.98
N SER A 180 40.04 21.37 9.71
CA SER A 180 40.22 22.82 9.57
C SER A 180 40.79 23.24 8.21
N VAL A 181 41.46 22.31 7.50
CA VAL A 181 42.02 22.57 6.17
C VAL A 181 40.88 22.79 5.16
N LEU A 182 39.90 21.88 5.12
CA LEU A 182 38.73 22.06 4.26
C LEU A 182 37.91 23.29 4.67
N VAL A 183 37.69 23.52 5.97
CA VAL A 183 36.99 24.70 6.47
C VAL A 183 37.64 25.99 5.95
N THR A 184 38.97 26.07 6.01
CA THR A 184 39.71 27.24 5.49
C THR A 184 39.53 27.41 3.98
N ALA A 185 39.58 26.31 3.22
CA ALA A 185 39.41 26.34 1.77
C ALA A 185 37.97 26.73 1.36
N ILE A 186 36.96 26.20 2.03
CA ILE A 186 35.55 26.54 1.81
C ILE A 186 35.29 28.01 2.09
N ARG A 187 35.77 28.52 3.24
CA ARG A 187 35.67 29.94 3.55
C ARG A 187 36.31 30.81 2.49
N ALA A 188 37.50 30.46 2.01
CA ALA A 188 38.14 31.20 0.93
C ALA A 188 37.32 31.19 -0.38
N GLY A 189 36.69 30.05 -0.71
CA GLY A 189 35.78 29.92 -1.85
C GLY A 189 34.54 30.79 -1.73
N LEU A 190 33.79 30.64 -0.63
CA LEU A 190 32.54 31.36 -0.37
C LEU A 190 32.78 32.87 -0.16
N ASP A 191 33.85 33.26 0.54
CA ASP A 191 34.22 34.68 0.70
C ASP A 191 34.46 35.34 -0.67
N ARG A 192 35.15 34.65 -1.57
CA ARG A 192 35.42 35.18 -2.91
C ARG A 192 34.16 35.22 -3.77
N PHE A 193 33.31 34.20 -3.69
CA PHE A 193 32.04 34.15 -4.41
C PHE A 193 31.09 35.26 -3.97
N PHE A 194 30.75 35.32 -2.67
CA PHE A 194 29.82 36.31 -2.15
C PHE A 194 30.38 37.74 -2.14
N GLY A 195 31.71 37.89 -2.14
CA GLY A 195 32.39 39.16 -2.32
C GLY A 195 32.38 39.70 -3.76
N SER A 196 32.03 38.88 -4.76
CA SER A 196 31.87 39.34 -6.14
C SER A 196 30.62 40.21 -6.28
N ALA A 197 30.75 41.38 -6.90
CA ALA A 197 29.61 42.24 -7.26
C ALA A 197 28.64 41.54 -8.23
N ARG A 198 29.10 40.52 -8.97
CA ARG A 198 28.25 39.74 -9.87
C ARG A 198 27.39 38.70 -9.13
N SER A 199 27.73 38.37 -7.88
CA SER A 199 26.90 37.51 -7.03
C SER A 199 25.57 38.16 -6.63
N THR A 200 25.42 39.48 -6.83
CA THR A 200 24.20 40.25 -6.56
C THR A 200 23.37 40.53 -7.80
N ASP A 201 23.77 40.04 -8.97
CA ASP A 201 22.99 40.15 -10.19
C ASP A 201 21.62 39.45 -10.02
N VAL A 202 20.54 40.11 -10.42
CA VAL A 202 19.17 39.57 -10.31
C VAL A 202 18.74 39.00 -11.65
N ASN A 203 19.11 37.75 -11.91
CA ASN A 203 18.70 36.97 -13.07
C ASN A 203 18.87 35.47 -12.81
N ASP A 204 18.23 34.63 -13.64
CA ASP A 204 18.28 33.18 -13.48
C ASP A 204 19.70 32.59 -13.62
N ALA A 205 20.57 33.20 -14.44
CA ALA A 205 21.92 32.69 -14.68
C ALA A 205 22.80 32.79 -13.43
N ASN A 206 22.76 33.92 -12.72
CA ASN A 206 23.39 34.07 -11.42
C ASN A 206 22.65 33.24 -10.37
N GLY A 207 21.31 33.31 -10.35
CA GLY A 207 20.47 32.62 -9.38
C GLY A 207 20.79 31.12 -9.29
N ALA A 208 21.06 30.46 -10.42
CA ALA A 208 21.36 29.03 -10.46
C ALA A 208 22.64 28.68 -9.68
N VAL A 209 23.66 29.55 -9.72
CA VAL A 209 24.89 29.36 -8.93
C VAL A 209 24.70 29.85 -7.50
N LEU A 210 24.02 30.99 -7.33
CA LEU A 210 23.81 31.64 -6.05
C LEU A 210 23.00 30.77 -5.09
N SER A 211 21.88 30.19 -5.55
CA SER A 211 21.04 29.30 -4.72
C SER A 211 21.85 28.13 -4.16
N GLU A 212 22.59 27.49 -5.03
CA GLU A 212 23.50 26.39 -4.74
C GLU A 212 24.59 26.78 -3.73
N ALA A 213 25.18 27.96 -3.90
CA ALA A 213 26.22 28.49 -3.00
C ALA A 213 25.64 28.84 -1.62
N VAL A 214 24.38 29.31 -1.54
CA VAL A 214 23.70 29.55 -0.27
C VAL A 214 23.44 28.23 0.46
N ILE A 215 23.06 27.15 -0.25
CA ILE A 215 22.92 25.81 0.37
C ILE A 215 24.28 25.28 0.84
N LEU A 216 25.37 25.61 0.15
CA LEU A 216 26.73 25.24 0.58
C LEU A 216 27.13 25.90 1.92
N ILE A 217 26.57 27.08 2.27
CA ILE A 217 26.76 27.67 3.61
C ILE A 217 26.31 26.68 4.68
N ASP A 218 25.11 26.13 4.53
CA ASP A 218 24.56 25.15 5.47
C ASP A 218 25.31 23.81 5.40
N SER A 219 25.55 23.30 4.18
CA SER A 219 26.24 22.02 3.97
C SER A 219 27.60 21.97 4.65
N SER A 220 28.29 23.13 4.73
CA SER A 220 29.60 23.26 5.36
C SER A 220 29.57 23.74 6.81
N GLY A 221 28.38 23.96 7.40
CA GLY A 221 28.23 24.41 8.79
C GLY A 221 28.67 25.87 9.04
N GLU A 222 28.68 26.71 8.01
CA GLU A 222 29.17 28.10 8.07
C GLU A 222 28.04 29.13 8.29
N ASN A 223 26.91 28.70 8.86
CA ASN A 223 25.68 29.49 9.03
C ASN A 223 25.92 30.82 9.75
N VAL A 224 26.81 30.84 10.75
CA VAL A 224 27.15 32.07 11.52
C VAL A 224 27.93 33.07 10.67
N ARG A 225 28.98 32.60 9.97
CA ARG A 225 29.90 33.47 9.21
C ARG A 225 29.17 34.20 8.08
N TYR A 226 28.26 33.52 7.41
CA TYR A 226 27.55 34.04 6.25
C TYR A 226 26.13 34.53 6.56
N LEU A 227 25.80 34.80 7.83
CA LEU A 227 24.51 35.39 8.21
C LEU A 227 24.24 36.73 7.49
N PHE A 228 25.29 37.47 7.12
CA PHE A 228 25.15 38.68 6.31
C PHE A 228 24.59 38.41 4.90
N VAL A 229 24.84 37.23 4.31
CA VAL A 229 24.29 36.82 3.01
C VAL A 229 22.79 36.59 3.12
N VAL A 230 22.35 35.93 4.20
CA VAL A 230 20.93 35.74 4.52
C VAL A 230 20.23 37.11 4.62
N LYS A 231 20.78 38.02 5.43
CA LYS A 231 20.23 39.39 5.57
C LYS A 231 20.17 40.13 4.23
N ARG A 232 21.23 40.05 3.41
CA ARG A 232 21.31 40.66 2.08
C ARG A 232 20.21 40.16 1.14
N LEU A 233 20.01 38.86 1.04
CA LEU A 233 19.03 38.26 0.11
C LEU A 233 17.60 38.59 0.52
N LEU A 234 17.29 38.50 1.82
CA LEU A 234 15.96 38.85 2.33
C LEU A 234 15.68 40.36 2.14
N THR A 235 16.63 41.24 2.45
CA THR A 235 16.44 42.69 2.26
C THR A 235 16.37 43.09 0.78
N GLY A 236 17.07 42.37 -0.10
CA GLY A 236 17.12 42.68 -1.53
C GLY A 236 15.93 42.17 -2.35
N PHE A 237 15.10 41.30 -1.78
CA PHE A 237 13.99 40.68 -2.48
C PHE A 237 12.96 41.70 -2.96
N ASN A 238 12.56 41.58 -4.23
CA ASN A 238 11.60 42.44 -4.91
C ASN A 238 10.96 41.69 -6.10
N SER A 239 10.13 42.36 -6.88
CA SER A 239 9.45 41.74 -8.03
C SER A 239 10.40 41.17 -9.11
N ALA A 240 11.62 41.68 -9.24
CA ALA A 240 12.61 41.12 -10.17
C ALA A 240 13.22 39.80 -9.65
N TYR A 241 13.36 39.64 -8.33
CA TYR A 241 13.69 38.34 -7.74
C TYR A 241 12.54 37.36 -7.94
N ASP A 242 11.31 37.79 -7.67
CA ASP A 242 10.10 36.97 -7.75
C ASP A 242 9.87 36.41 -9.16
N ALA A 243 10.15 37.22 -10.19
CA ALA A 243 10.05 36.83 -11.59
C ALA A 243 11.08 35.76 -12.03
N SER A 244 12.12 35.50 -11.22
CA SER A 244 13.20 34.56 -11.53
C SER A 244 13.11 33.32 -10.62
N TRP A 245 12.97 32.13 -11.22
CA TRP A 245 12.86 30.89 -10.46
C TRP A 245 14.09 30.67 -9.57
N TYR A 246 15.29 30.85 -10.14
CA TYR A 246 16.51 30.57 -9.42
C TYR A 246 16.84 31.64 -8.37
N MET A 247 16.39 32.88 -8.56
CA MET A 247 16.51 33.90 -7.51
C MET A 247 15.54 33.63 -6.35
N ARG A 248 14.31 33.17 -6.61
CA ARG A 248 13.40 32.67 -5.56
C ARG A 248 14.02 31.50 -4.80
N SER A 249 14.63 30.55 -5.52
CA SER A 249 15.37 29.43 -4.93
C SER A 249 16.51 29.89 -4.02
N ALA A 250 17.28 30.91 -4.44
CA ALA A 250 18.34 31.48 -3.63
C ALA A 250 17.84 32.13 -2.34
N VAL A 251 16.70 32.81 -2.39
CA VAL A 251 16.03 33.35 -1.19
C VAL A 251 15.54 32.21 -0.31
N ASN A 252 14.93 31.17 -0.88
CA ASN A 252 14.45 30.03 -0.10
C ASN A 252 15.58 29.31 0.65
N ALA A 253 16.72 29.13 -0.01
CA ALA A 253 17.90 28.51 0.59
C ALA A 253 18.38 29.22 1.87
N THR A 254 18.08 30.52 2.03
CA THR A 254 18.40 31.24 3.27
C THR A 254 17.64 30.70 4.48
N PHE A 255 16.41 30.20 4.29
CA PHE A 255 15.62 29.64 5.38
C PHE A 255 16.19 28.30 5.85
N THR A 256 16.85 27.52 4.98
CA THR A 256 17.60 26.33 5.41
C THR A 256 18.78 26.72 6.29
N VAL A 257 19.50 27.79 5.93
CA VAL A 257 20.61 28.33 6.73
C VAL A 257 20.12 28.78 8.11
N LEU A 258 18.96 29.45 8.19
CA LEU A 258 18.33 29.85 9.45
C LEU A 258 17.88 28.65 10.28
N TRP A 259 17.11 27.74 9.66
CA TRP A 259 16.55 26.55 10.28
C TRP A 259 17.62 25.67 10.94
N ARG A 260 18.74 25.44 10.23
CA ARG A 260 19.91 24.75 10.80
C ARG A 260 20.66 25.59 11.82
N GLY A 261 20.70 26.90 11.62
CA GLY A 261 21.24 27.86 12.60
C GLY A 261 20.57 27.73 13.98
N HIS A 262 19.25 27.51 14.05
CA HIS A 262 18.54 27.31 15.33
C HIS A 262 19.07 26.13 16.15
N GLN A 263 19.71 25.16 15.51
CA GLN A 263 20.27 23.97 16.16
C GLN A 263 21.73 24.20 16.62
N LEU A 264 22.31 25.37 16.31
CA LEU A 264 23.72 25.69 16.58
C LEU A 264 23.83 26.76 17.69
N PRO A 265 24.39 26.43 18.87
CA PRO A 265 24.54 27.41 19.96
C PRO A 265 25.31 28.68 19.57
N ALA A 266 26.34 28.55 18.73
CA ALA A 266 27.12 29.69 18.25
C ALA A 266 26.30 30.64 17.35
N PHE A 267 25.34 30.11 16.61
CA PHE A 267 24.44 30.89 15.78
C PHE A 267 23.44 31.66 16.64
N LEU A 268 22.82 30.99 17.62
CA LEU A 268 21.92 31.66 18.57
C LEU A 268 22.64 32.77 19.33
N ALA A 269 23.87 32.54 19.80
CA ALA A 269 24.69 33.56 20.44
C ALA A 269 24.97 34.76 19.52
N ALA A 270 25.22 34.53 18.23
CA ALA A 270 25.43 35.59 17.25
C ALA A 270 24.16 36.42 17.01
N VAL A 271 22.98 35.78 16.96
CA VAL A 271 21.69 36.49 16.81
C VAL A 271 21.32 37.26 18.09
N VAL A 272 21.66 36.73 19.27
CA VAL A 272 21.51 37.48 20.53
C VAL A 272 22.38 38.74 20.55
N ALA A 273 23.60 38.66 20.01
CA ALA A 273 24.50 39.80 19.91
C ALA A 273 24.07 40.82 18.83
N ASP A 274 23.49 40.35 17.73
CA ASP A 274 22.97 41.18 16.63
C ASP A 274 21.56 40.70 16.21
N GLN A 275 20.54 41.33 16.78
CA GLN A 275 19.13 40.98 16.54
C GLN A 275 18.60 41.45 15.18
N SER A 276 19.42 42.11 14.33
CA SER A 276 18.95 42.68 13.05
C SER A 276 18.34 41.65 12.10
N VAL A 277 18.70 40.36 12.22
CA VAL A 277 18.05 39.30 11.43
C VAL A 277 16.56 39.14 11.77
N LEU A 278 16.16 39.38 13.02
CA LEU A 278 14.75 39.33 13.44
C LEU A 278 13.94 40.42 12.74
N ASP A 279 14.49 41.64 12.69
CA ASP A 279 13.88 42.77 12.00
C ASP A 279 13.80 42.55 10.49
N VAL A 280 14.83 41.95 9.89
CA VAL A 280 14.84 41.59 8.46
C VAL A 280 13.76 40.56 8.16
N LEU A 281 13.60 39.52 8.97
CA LEU A 281 12.54 38.52 8.79
C LEU A 281 11.14 39.13 8.93
N TYR A 282 10.91 39.92 9.99
CA TYR A 282 9.62 40.58 10.19
C TYR A 282 9.27 41.56 9.07
N SER A 283 10.26 42.34 8.61
CA SER A 283 10.10 43.30 7.51
C SER A 283 9.88 42.60 6.18
N PHE A 284 10.58 41.49 5.92
CA PHE A 284 10.37 40.66 4.74
C PHE A 284 8.92 40.18 4.65
N VAL A 285 8.38 39.65 5.75
CA VAL A 285 6.98 39.20 5.79
C VAL A 285 6.02 40.36 5.54
N SER A 286 6.22 41.48 6.25
CA SER A 286 5.33 42.63 6.17
C SER A 286 5.32 43.26 4.77
N ALA A 287 6.48 43.37 4.12
CA ALA A 287 6.63 43.95 2.80
C ALA A 287 6.07 43.05 1.68
N ASN A 288 6.08 41.74 1.88
CA ASN A 288 5.72 40.75 0.86
C ASN A 288 4.42 40.00 1.17
N ILE A 289 3.60 40.48 2.12
CA ILE A 289 2.35 39.83 2.54
C ILE A 289 1.37 39.58 1.38
N GLY A 290 1.47 40.35 0.29
CA GLY A 290 0.67 40.19 -0.92
C GLY A 290 1.04 38.96 -1.78
N LEU A 291 2.18 38.31 -1.52
CA LEU A 291 2.57 37.07 -2.20
C LEU A 291 1.92 35.82 -1.56
N LEU A 292 1.30 35.95 -0.39
CA LEU A 292 0.58 34.83 0.20
C LEU A 292 -0.65 34.47 -0.65
N GLY A 293 -0.79 33.18 -0.96
CA GLY A 293 -1.79 32.66 -1.91
C GLY A 293 -1.35 32.69 -3.37
N THR A 294 -0.06 32.95 -3.63
CA THR A 294 0.57 32.75 -4.94
C THR A 294 1.69 31.72 -4.85
N ASP A 295 2.27 31.33 -5.99
CA ASP A 295 3.42 30.41 -6.11
C ASP A 295 4.64 30.80 -5.25
N SER A 296 4.73 32.06 -4.80
CA SER A 296 5.85 32.56 -3.99
C SER A 296 5.49 32.75 -2.51
N GLY A 297 4.25 32.45 -2.11
CA GLY A 297 3.76 32.62 -0.75
C GLY A 297 4.56 31.81 0.28
N TYR A 298 5.14 30.67 -0.12
CA TYR A 298 5.98 29.84 0.74
C TYR A 298 7.20 30.59 1.29
N LEU A 299 7.79 31.55 0.56
CA LEU A 299 8.90 32.36 1.04
C LEU A 299 8.49 33.22 2.25
N VAL A 300 7.28 33.77 2.19
CA VAL A 300 6.71 34.63 3.24
C VAL A 300 6.37 33.81 4.47
N ALA A 301 5.74 32.64 4.28
CA ALA A 301 5.46 31.70 5.37
C ALA A 301 6.76 31.18 6.02
N ASN A 302 7.79 30.89 5.21
CA ASN A 302 9.10 30.46 5.69
C ASN A 302 9.75 31.54 6.57
N ALA A 303 9.77 32.80 6.13
CA ALA A 303 10.28 33.90 6.95
C ALA A 303 9.54 34.05 8.29
N GLY A 304 8.21 33.94 8.28
CA GLY A 304 7.40 34.06 9.49
C GLY A 304 7.67 32.97 10.51
N GLY A 305 7.78 31.71 10.07
CA GLY A 305 8.09 30.62 11.00
C GLY A 305 9.55 30.58 11.44
N GLU A 306 10.53 30.93 10.60
CA GLU A 306 11.93 31.04 11.07
C GLU A 306 12.10 32.18 12.08
N LEU A 307 11.36 33.29 11.94
CA LEU A 307 11.28 34.30 12.99
C LEU A 307 10.71 33.72 14.29
N THR A 308 9.61 32.98 14.19
CA THR A 308 8.88 32.43 15.34
C THR A 308 9.68 31.34 16.07
N ARG A 309 10.55 30.61 15.36
CA ARG A 309 11.40 29.56 15.95
C ARG A 309 12.38 30.11 17.01
N PHE A 310 12.68 31.41 17.01
CA PHE A 310 13.47 32.05 18.07
C PHE A 310 12.73 32.19 19.42
N LEU A 311 11.44 31.81 19.52
CA LEU A 311 10.74 31.75 20.81
C LEU A 311 11.44 30.81 21.81
N ASP A 312 12.15 29.79 21.33
CA ASP A 312 12.95 28.87 22.16
C ASP A 312 14.26 29.51 22.68
N THR A 313 14.55 30.77 22.34
CA THR A 313 15.75 31.48 22.78
C THR A 313 15.39 32.50 23.87
N PRO A 314 15.65 32.24 25.17
CA PRO A 314 15.17 33.08 26.26
C PRO A 314 15.55 34.57 26.15
N ALA A 315 16.74 34.86 25.63
CA ALA A 315 17.23 36.24 25.46
C ALA A 315 16.48 37.03 24.36
N LEU A 316 15.79 36.34 23.44
CA LEU A 316 15.05 36.94 22.31
C LEU A 316 13.53 36.91 22.53
N LEU A 317 13.07 36.16 23.54
CA LEU A 317 11.65 35.82 23.77
C LEU A 317 10.72 37.03 23.70
N THR A 318 11.05 38.13 24.38
CA THR A 318 10.19 39.33 24.42
C THR A 318 10.00 39.95 23.02
N THR A 319 11.10 40.11 22.27
CA THR A 319 11.07 40.68 20.91
C THR A 319 10.28 39.77 19.98
N VAL A 320 10.60 38.48 19.98
CA VAL A 320 10.01 37.50 19.07
C VAL A 320 8.53 37.27 19.38
N ARG A 321 8.12 37.26 20.66
CA ARG A 321 6.71 37.18 21.05
C ARG A 321 5.90 38.35 20.50
N GLY A 322 6.43 39.57 20.58
CA GLY A 322 5.81 40.76 20.00
C GLY A 322 5.65 40.64 18.47
N GLN A 323 6.71 40.23 17.79
CA GLN A 323 6.73 40.08 16.34
C GLN A 323 5.82 38.94 15.84
N ALA A 324 5.86 37.76 16.47
CA ALA A 324 5.00 36.63 16.12
C ALA A 324 3.51 36.99 16.28
N LYS A 325 3.13 37.71 17.36
CA LYS A 325 1.78 38.26 17.51
C LYS A 325 1.42 39.23 16.38
N GLY A 326 2.35 40.09 15.99
CA GLY A 326 2.20 40.98 14.84
C GLY A 326 1.90 40.21 13.55
N LEU A 327 2.64 39.14 13.28
CA LEU A 327 2.43 38.29 12.10
C LEU A 327 1.07 37.58 12.10
N LEU A 328 0.63 37.08 13.27
CA LEU A 328 -0.71 36.50 13.43
C LEU A 328 -1.82 37.54 13.17
N ASN A 329 -1.63 38.79 13.59
CA ASN A 329 -2.59 39.87 13.35
C ASN A 329 -2.65 40.33 11.87
N LEU A 330 -1.58 40.10 11.10
CA LEU A 330 -1.49 40.45 9.67
C LEU A 330 -2.04 39.37 8.74
N SER A 331 -2.27 38.18 9.27
CA SER A 331 -2.71 36.98 8.56
C SER A 331 -4.01 36.43 9.15
N ALA A 332 -4.53 35.35 8.59
CA ALA A 332 -5.76 34.73 9.04
C ALA A 332 -5.67 33.21 8.90
N MET A 333 -6.40 32.49 9.74
CA MET A 333 -6.38 31.03 9.83
C MET A 333 -6.82 30.31 8.53
N THR A 334 -7.59 30.98 7.68
CA THR A 334 -8.04 30.45 6.38
C THR A 334 -7.86 31.49 5.27
N GLY A 335 -7.97 31.02 4.01
CA GLY A 335 -7.84 31.86 2.83
C GLY A 335 -6.38 32.13 2.43
N PRO A 336 -6.12 33.14 1.57
CA PRO A 336 -4.82 33.31 0.92
C PRO A 336 -3.63 33.50 1.89
N ARG A 337 -3.88 33.98 3.12
CA ARG A 337 -2.84 34.22 4.13
C ARG A 337 -2.69 33.10 5.17
N ALA A 338 -3.37 31.98 4.97
CA ALA A 338 -3.37 30.87 5.91
C ALA A 338 -1.99 30.26 6.15
N SER A 339 -1.18 30.10 5.10
CA SER A 339 0.16 29.51 5.22
C SER A 339 1.07 30.24 6.21
N LEU A 340 0.98 31.57 6.28
CA LEU A 340 1.69 32.34 7.31
C LEU A 340 1.08 32.13 8.69
N TRP A 341 -0.26 32.27 8.81
CA TRP A 341 -0.94 32.22 10.10
C TRP A 341 -0.76 30.86 10.76
N VAL A 342 -1.02 29.78 10.03
CA VAL A 342 -0.96 28.39 10.49
C VAL A 342 0.45 28.04 10.94
N ARG A 343 1.47 28.39 10.14
CA ARG A 343 2.87 28.12 10.49
C ARG A 343 3.33 28.87 11.75
N VAL A 344 2.92 30.13 11.91
CA VAL A 344 3.25 30.92 13.11
C VAL A 344 2.48 30.42 14.33
N ALA A 345 1.19 30.08 14.18
CA ALA A 345 0.37 29.57 15.27
C ALA A 345 0.87 28.20 15.76
N ASP A 346 1.22 27.28 14.86
CA ASP A 346 1.78 25.97 15.18
C ASP A 346 3.07 26.09 16.00
N LEU A 347 4.04 26.88 15.51
CA LEU A 347 5.30 27.11 16.21
C LEU A 347 5.12 27.85 17.54
N ALA A 348 4.24 28.85 17.62
CA ALA A 348 3.99 29.58 18.86
C ALA A 348 3.25 28.72 19.90
N SER A 349 2.31 27.87 19.46
CA SER A 349 1.63 26.89 20.32
C SER A 349 2.64 25.89 20.89
N TYR A 350 3.57 25.42 20.06
CA TYR A 350 4.59 24.47 20.49
C TYR A 350 5.65 25.09 21.42
N LEU A 351 6.23 26.23 21.05
CA LEU A 351 7.37 26.84 21.74
C LEU A 351 6.98 27.74 22.91
N ASP A 352 5.77 28.30 22.91
CA ASP A 352 5.30 29.25 23.92
C ASP A 352 3.83 29.01 24.30
N GLY A 353 3.38 27.75 24.25
CA GLY A 353 1.98 27.35 24.44
C GLY A 353 1.36 27.75 25.77
N ALA A 354 2.17 27.86 26.84
CA ALA A 354 1.71 28.40 28.13
C ALA A 354 1.17 29.84 28.02
N ASN A 355 1.54 30.57 26.97
CA ASN A 355 1.11 31.92 26.65
C ASN A 355 0.15 31.98 25.45
N CYS A 356 -0.51 30.88 25.08
CA CYS A 356 -1.43 30.83 23.93
C CYS A 356 -2.48 31.96 23.92
N ALA A 357 -2.91 32.43 25.10
CA ALA A 357 -3.90 33.49 25.25
C ALA A 357 -3.40 34.85 24.74
N TYR A 358 -2.10 35.11 24.88
CA TYR A 358 -1.46 36.31 24.34
C TYR A 358 -1.56 36.33 22.80
N TYR A 359 -1.29 35.19 22.17
CA TYR A 359 -1.37 35.02 20.73
C TYR A 359 -2.82 34.93 20.22
N GLY A 360 -3.76 34.49 21.06
CA GLY A 360 -5.14 34.20 20.66
C GLY A 360 -5.27 32.87 19.93
N ILE A 361 -4.42 31.89 20.29
CA ILE A 361 -4.31 30.58 19.61
C ILE A 361 -4.58 29.39 20.53
N CYS A 362 -5.16 29.60 21.72
CA CYS A 362 -5.46 28.49 22.62
C CYS A 362 -6.44 27.51 21.95
N GLY A 363 -6.01 26.25 21.77
CA GLY A 363 -6.81 25.21 21.12
C GLY A 363 -7.13 25.52 19.65
N PHE A 364 -6.26 26.27 18.96
CA PHE A 364 -6.51 26.69 17.58
C PHE A 364 -6.65 25.51 16.62
N GLU A 365 -6.04 24.36 16.91
CA GLU A 365 -6.06 23.15 16.09
C GLU A 365 -7.50 22.65 15.90
N THR A 366 -8.32 22.73 16.94
CA THR A 366 -9.76 22.37 16.86
C THR A 366 -10.53 23.37 16.00
N ALA A 367 -10.27 24.66 16.18
CA ALA A 367 -10.90 25.71 15.38
C ALA A 367 -10.48 25.62 13.90
N LEU A 368 -9.21 25.30 13.64
CA LEU A 368 -8.64 25.09 12.32
C LEU A 368 -9.29 23.89 11.63
N ALA A 369 -9.37 22.75 12.31
CA ALA A 369 -10.01 21.55 11.76
C ALA A 369 -11.48 21.81 11.38
N ALA A 370 -12.22 22.55 12.21
CA ALA A 370 -13.61 22.90 11.95
C ALA A 370 -13.77 23.89 10.79
N ALA A 371 -12.85 24.84 10.65
CA ALA A 371 -12.88 25.84 9.59
C ALA A 371 -12.43 25.28 8.23
N VAL A 372 -11.45 24.38 8.23
CA VAL A 372 -10.80 23.85 7.02
C VAL A 372 -11.46 22.57 6.53
N LEU A 373 -12.02 21.73 7.41
CA LEU A 373 -12.68 20.48 7.02
C LEU A 373 -14.15 20.47 7.46
N PRO A 374 -14.98 21.42 6.97
CA PRO A 374 -16.36 21.58 7.44
C PRO A 374 -17.30 20.47 6.95
N ILE A 375 -16.95 19.77 5.86
CA ILE A 375 -17.78 18.71 5.29
C ILE A 375 -17.40 17.40 5.99
N THR A 376 -18.37 16.75 6.63
CA THR A 376 -18.23 15.38 7.14
C THR A 376 -19.38 14.53 6.59
N HIS A 377 -19.03 13.41 5.96
CA HIS A 377 -19.98 12.53 5.32
C HIS A 377 -19.70 11.08 5.68
N THR A 378 -20.75 10.31 5.97
CA THR A 378 -20.64 8.90 6.31
C THR A 378 -21.03 8.08 5.08
N CYS A 379 -20.06 7.43 4.44
CA CYS A 379 -20.32 6.55 3.30
C CYS A 379 -20.92 5.21 3.75
N SER A 380 -20.45 4.68 4.88
CA SER A 380 -20.92 3.44 5.49
C SER A 380 -20.61 3.43 6.99
N ALA A 381 -20.99 2.37 7.70
CA ALA A 381 -20.63 2.20 9.12
C ALA A 381 -19.10 2.18 9.35
N SER A 382 -18.31 1.80 8.34
CA SER A 382 -16.85 1.66 8.42
C SER A 382 -16.07 2.70 7.61
N LEU A 383 -16.75 3.68 7.00
CA LEU A 383 -16.09 4.66 6.12
C LEU A 383 -16.72 6.05 6.23
N LYS A 384 -15.89 7.05 6.50
CA LYS A 384 -16.24 8.47 6.51
C LYS A 384 -15.33 9.26 5.59
N ILE A 385 -15.86 10.31 4.98
CA ILE A 385 -15.09 11.33 4.26
C ILE A 385 -15.23 12.66 5.01
N ARG A 386 -14.10 13.27 5.36
CA ARG A 386 -14.00 14.66 5.78
C ARG A 386 -13.36 15.46 4.65
N ALA A 387 -13.93 16.60 4.31
CA ALA A 387 -13.45 17.37 3.17
C ALA A 387 -13.51 18.87 3.41
N GLN A 388 -12.63 19.58 2.72
CA GLN A 388 -12.60 21.04 2.70
C GLN A 388 -13.64 21.59 1.74
N ASP A 389 -13.59 21.17 0.47
CA ASP A 389 -14.55 21.53 -0.54
C ASP A 389 -14.75 20.36 -1.52
N ILE A 390 -15.97 19.86 -1.60
CA ILE A 390 -16.38 18.78 -2.50
C ILE A 390 -17.88 18.86 -2.72
N SER A 391 -18.32 18.73 -3.97
CA SER A 391 -19.75 18.67 -4.27
C SER A 391 -20.39 17.38 -3.73
N ALA A 392 -21.68 17.43 -3.39
CA ALA A 392 -22.42 16.25 -2.94
C ALA A 392 -22.39 15.09 -3.97
N ALA A 393 -22.35 15.41 -5.27
CA ALA A 393 -22.25 14.42 -6.33
C ALA A 393 -20.87 13.72 -6.34
N ASN A 394 -19.79 14.49 -6.23
CA ASN A 394 -18.43 13.95 -6.18
C ASN A 394 -18.21 13.12 -4.93
N LEU A 395 -18.72 13.57 -3.79
CA LEU A 395 -18.69 12.84 -2.52
C LEU A 395 -19.38 11.47 -2.63
N ALA A 396 -20.58 11.42 -3.23
CA ALA A 396 -21.30 10.17 -3.47
C ALA A 396 -20.56 9.25 -4.44
N ALA A 397 -19.95 9.81 -5.50
CA ALA A 397 -19.12 9.05 -6.43
C ALA A 397 -17.87 8.45 -5.75
N SER A 398 -17.18 9.22 -4.91
CA SER A 398 -16.05 8.74 -4.10
C SER A 398 -16.47 7.62 -3.15
N CYS A 399 -17.58 7.77 -2.42
CA CYS A 399 -18.11 6.70 -1.57
C CYS A 399 -18.45 5.43 -2.37
N THR A 400 -19.05 5.57 -3.55
CA THR A 400 -19.41 4.44 -4.41
C THR A 400 -18.17 3.70 -4.92
N SER A 401 -17.13 4.44 -5.33
CA SER A 401 -15.84 3.88 -5.74
C SER A 401 -15.18 3.10 -4.61
N LEU A 402 -15.09 3.68 -3.41
CA LEU A 402 -14.49 3.00 -2.27
C LEU A 402 -15.27 1.75 -1.86
N ALA A 403 -16.60 1.81 -1.84
CA ALA A 403 -17.44 0.64 -1.55
C ALA A 403 -17.24 -0.50 -2.57
N GLY A 404 -17.13 -0.18 -3.85
CA GLY A 404 -16.84 -1.16 -4.89
C GLY A 404 -15.44 -1.76 -4.76
N GLN A 405 -14.45 -0.96 -4.39
CA GLN A 405 -13.07 -1.43 -4.19
C GLN A 405 -12.95 -2.41 -3.01
N ILE A 406 -13.66 -2.17 -1.90
CA ILE A 406 -13.71 -3.10 -0.75
C ILE A 406 -14.08 -4.51 -1.23
N ALA A 407 -15.17 -4.64 -1.99
CA ALA A 407 -15.65 -5.93 -2.49
C ALA A 407 -14.64 -6.58 -3.46
N SER A 408 -14.03 -5.79 -4.34
CA SER A 408 -13.00 -6.25 -5.28
C SER A 408 -11.76 -6.76 -4.54
N PHE A 409 -11.33 -6.08 -3.49
CA PHE A 409 -10.15 -6.43 -2.70
C PHE A 409 -10.35 -7.76 -1.97
N HIS A 410 -11.45 -7.92 -1.22
CA HIS A 410 -11.74 -9.15 -0.49
C HIS A 410 -11.80 -10.39 -1.40
N THR A 411 -12.31 -10.21 -2.62
CA THR A 411 -12.34 -11.27 -3.64
C THR A 411 -10.93 -11.63 -4.10
N LEU A 412 -10.07 -10.63 -4.33
CA LEU A 412 -8.70 -10.82 -4.78
C LEU A 412 -7.84 -11.57 -3.75
N VAL A 413 -7.91 -11.15 -2.48
CA VAL A 413 -7.01 -11.63 -1.42
C VAL A 413 -7.58 -12.81 -0.62
N ARG A 414 -8.89 -13.08 -0.71
CA ARG A 414 -9.58 -14.19 -0.03
C ARG A 414 -9.46 -14.14 1.49
N ASP A 415 -9.77 -12.98 2.06
CA ASP A 415 -9.84 -12.75 3.51
C ASP A 415 -11.24 -12.99 4.10
N ASN A 416 -12.26 -13.14 3.24
CA ASN A 416 -13.69 -13.19 3.60
C ASN A 416 -14.18 -11.94 4.36
N GLY A 417 -13.50 -10.80 4.24
CA GLY A 417 -13.82 -9.57 4.94
C GLY A 417 -13.60 -9.62 6.46
N VAL A 418 -12.77 -10.55 6.94
CA VAL A 418 -12.45 -10.70 8.37
C VAL A 418 -11.14 -9.98 8.66
N PRO A 419 -11.14 -8.92 9.50
CA PRO A 419 -9.90 -8.25 9.90
C PRO A 419 -8.92 -9.23 10.55
N VAL A 420 -7.63 -8.94 10.45
CA VAL A 420 -6.59 -9.69 11.18
C VAL A 420 -6.84 -9.60 12.70
N ALA A 421 -6.30 -10.56 13.44
CA ALA A 421 -6.37 -10.53 14.90
C ALA A 421 -5.75 -9.23 15.44
N ASP A 422 -6.28 -8.74 16.56
CA ASP A 422 -5.82 -7.53 17.25
C ASP A 422 -5.90 -6.22 16.45
N ASP A 423 -6.60 -6.19 15.31
CA ASP A 423 -7.06 -4.93 14.69
C ASP A 423 -8.47 -4.57 15.22
N PHE A 424 -8.53 -3.51 16.03
CA PHE A 424 -9.76 -2.97 16.61
C PHE A 424 -10.31 -1.74 15.89
N ASN A 425 -9.75 -1.36 14.75
CA ASN A 425 -10.30 -0.28 13.96
C ASN A 425 -11.73 -0.62 13.57
N SER A 426 -12.63 0.36 13.63
CA SER A 426 -14.03 0.18 13.22
C SER A 426 -14.41 1.07 12.03
N THR A 427 -13.62 2.12 11.77
CA THR A 427 -13.89 3.12 10.75
C THR A 427 -12.60 3.63 10.13
N LEU A 428 -12.55 3.76 8.80
CA LEU A 428 -11.57 4.60 8.12
C LEU A 428 -12.14 6.01 7.93
N GLU A 429 -11.29 7.03 8.13
CA GLU A 429 -11.57 8.41 7.78
C GLU A 429 -10.71 8.86 6.60
N VAL A 430 -11.34 9.14 5.46
CA VAL A 430 -10.68 9.78 4.30
C VAL A 430 -10.78 11.29 4.47
N VAL A 431 -9.66 11.99 4.42
CA VAL A 431 -9.57 13.45 4.52
C VAL A 431 -9.15 14.01 3.16
N ALA A 432 -9.95 14.92 2.59
CA ALA A 432 -9.71 15.53 1.29
C ALA A 432 -9.64 17.06 1.38
N PHE A 433 -8.44 17.62 1.23
CA PHE A 433 -8.23 19.05 1.05
C PHE A 433 -8.60 19.51 -0.35
N HIS A 434 -8.94 20.78 -0.50
CA HIS A 434 -9.42 21.35 -1.77
C HIS A 434 -8.31 21.44 -2.83
N SER A 435 -7.06 21.61 -2.39
CA SER A 435 -5.92 21.78 -3.29
C SER A 435 -4.64 21.22 -2.66
N SER A 436 -3.62 21.08 -3.50
CA SER A 436 -2.27 20.76 -3.06
C SER A 436 -1.69 21.85 -2.13
N ASP A 437 -2.01 23.13 -2.38
CA ASP A 437 -1.69 24.27 -1.50
C ASP A 437 -2.29 24.14 -0.10
N ASP A 438 -3.57 23.77 -0.03
CA ASP A 438 -4.28 23.63 1.23
C ASP A 438 -3.77 22.40 2.00
N TYR A 439 -3.46 21.31 1.31
CA TYR A 439 -2.79 20.15 1.91
C TYR A 439 -1.47 20.54 2.58
N GLN A 440 -0.59 21.24 1.86
CA GLN A 440 0.69 21.71 2.40
C GLN A 440 0.53 22.71 3.56
N THR A 441 -0.52 23.51 3.52
CA THR A 441 -0.78 24.52 4.57
C THR A 441 -1.31 23.89 5.85
N TYR A 442 -2.25 22.94 5.75
CA TYR A 442 -3.05 22.50 6.90
C TYR A 442 -2.75 21.08 7.36
N ALA A 443 -2.42 20.15 6.45
CA ALA A 443 -2.41 18.73 6.78
C ALA A 443 -1.33 18.38 7.81
N GLY A 444 -0.13 18.96 7.69
CA GLY A 444 0.94 18.75 8.66
C GLY A 444 0.57 19.25 10.07
N VAL A 445 -0.16 20.36 10.20
CA VAL A 445 -0.60 20.85 11.52
C VAL A 445 -1.76 20.03 12.08
N LEU A 446 -2.69 19.58 11.24
CA LEU A 446 -3.88 18.86 11.68
C LEU A 446 -3.64 17.38 11.98
N PHE A 447 -2.69 16.76 11.28
CA PHE A 447 -2.49 15.30 11.30
C PHE A 447 -1.04 14.88 11.55
N ASP A 448 -0.13 15.85 11.66
CA ASP A 448 1.27 15.61 12.00
C ASP A 448 1.99 14.73 10.99
N ILE A 449 1.91 15.16 9.73
CA ILE A 449 2.49 14.47 8.57
C ILE A 449 3.40 15.40 7.78
N ASP A 450 4.42 14.83 7.14
CA ASP A 450 5.03 15.44 5.97
C ASP A 450 3.98 15.67 4.85
N THR A 451 4.06 16.82 4.18
CA THR A 451 3.12 17.20 3.12
C THR A 451 3.77 17.26 1.73
N ASN A 452 4.99 16.77 1.58
CA ASN A 452 5.71 16.68 0.32
C ASN A 452 5.40 15.35 -0.40
N ASN A 453 4.12 15.01 -0.47
CA ASN A 453 3.62 13.75 -1.03
C ASN A 453 2.20 13.94 -1.59
N GLY A 454 1.71 12.92 -2.28
CA GLY A 454 0.37 12.90 -2.87
C GLY A 454 -0.78 12.67 -1.87
N GLY A 455 -0.44 12.55 -0.60
CA GLY A 455 -1.32 12.03 0.42
C GLY A 455 -0.63 10.91 1.19
N MET A 456 -1.16 10.62 2.37
CA MET A 456 -0.57 9.67 3.30
C MET A 456 -1.65 8.86 4.00
N TYR A 457 -1.43 7.55 4.08
CA TYR A 457 -2.16 6.68 4.98
C TYR A 457 -1.48 6.65 6.37
N LEU A 458 -2.23 7.09 7.38
CA LEU A 458 -1.90 7.00 8.80
C LEU A 458 -2.72 5.89 9.44
N GLU A 459 -2.09 4.74 9.61
CA GLU A 459 -2.73 3.59 10.25
C GLU A 459 -2.96 3.82 11.75
N GLY A 460 -2.00 4.47 12.43
CA GLY A 460 -1.96 4.51 13.89
C GLY A 460 -1.58 3.14 14.47
N ASP A 461 -2.05 2.86 15.69
CA ASP A 461 -1.90 1.54 16.31
C ASP A 461 -3.22 0.78 16.22
N PRO A 462 -3.36 -0.23 15.33
CA PRO A 462 -4.60 -0.98 15.17
C PRO A 462 -5.00 -1.76 16.42
N ALA A 463 -4.06 -2.07 17.33
CA ALA A 463 -4.34 -2.75 18.60
C ALA A 463 -4.85 -1.81 19.69
N THR A 464 -4.85 -0.50 19.46
CA THR A 464 -5.43 0.48 20.39
C THR A 464 -6.93 0.66 20.13
N GLN A 465 -7.75 0.45 21.17
CA GLN A 465 -9.19 0.69 21.11
C GLN A 465 -9.50 2.16 20.78
N GLY A 466 -10.34 2.37 19.77
CA GLY A 466 -10.70 3.72 19.32
C GLY A 466 -9.66 4.38 18.41
N ASN A 467 -8.66 3.63 17.93
CA ASN A 467 -7.80 4.08 16.84
C ASN A 467 -8.64 4.46 15.60
N VAL A 468 -8.23 5.53 14.92
CA VAL A 468 -8.91 6.04 13.72
C VAL A 468 -7.88 6.10 12.61
N PRO A 469 -7.78 5.07 11.77
CA PRO A 469 -6.92 5.12 10.59
C PRO A 469 -7.42 6.22 9.65
N ARG A 470 -6.48 6.93 9.03
CA ARG A 470 -6.78 8.05 8.13
C ARG A 470 -6.06 7.93 6.81
N PHE A 471 -6.77 8.14 5.72
CA PHE A 471 -6.15 8.46 4.44
C PHE A 471 -6.30 9.96 4.20
N ILE A 472 -5.21 10.70 4.10
CA ILE A 472 -5.21 12.16 4.02
C ILE A 472 -4.64 12.57 2.68
N ALA A 473 -5.39 13.30 1.86
CA ALA A 473 -4.97 13.74 0.53
C ALA A 473 -5.71 15.01 0.09
N TYR A 474 -5.62 15.35 -1.19
CA TYR A 474 -6.20 16.54 -1.78
C TYR A 474 -6.81 16.27 -3.16
N GLU A 475 -7.58 17.23 -3.69
CA GLU A 475 -8.07 17.17 -5.08
C GLU A 475 -6.91 17.15 -6.08
N ALA A 476 -6.95 16.25 -7.06
CA ALA A 476 -6.01 16.23 -8.17
C ALA A 476 -6.32 17.36 -9.17
N GLU A 477 -5.91 18.59 -8.85
CA GLU A 477 -6.29 19.82 -9.55
C GLU A 477 -5.95 19.83 -11.05
N TRP A 478 -4.93 19.07 -11.46
CA TRP A 478 -4.53 18.93 -12.87
C TRP A 478 -5.49 18.08 -13.70
N LEU A 479 -6.45 17.38 -13.08
CA LEU A 479 -7.50 16.65 -13.77
C LEU A 479 -8.76 17.50 -14.03
N ARG A 480 -8.80 18.74 -13.52
CA ARG A 480 -9.95 19.64 -13.71
C ARG A 480 -10.28 19.81 -15.21
N PRO A 481 -11.57 19.80 -15.58
CA PRO A 481 -12.75 19.88 -14.71
C PRO A 481 -13.20 18.55 -14.10
N VAL A 482 -12.52 17.42 -14.34
CA VAL A 482 -12.83 16.15 -13.70
C VAL A 482 -12.33 16.17 -12.26
N PHE A 483 -13.24 15.98 -11.31
CA PHE A 483 -12.87 15.88 -9.90
C PHE A 483 -12.33 14.47 -9.59
N ALA A 484 -11.19 14.42 -8.90
CA ALA A 484 -10.66 13.21 -8.29
C ALA A 484 -9.90 13.56 -7.03
N ILE A 485 -10.02 12.74 -5.99
CA ILE A 485 -9.09 12.79 -4.86
C ILE A 485 -7.82 12.07 -5.31
N TRP A 486 -6.67 12.74 -5.17
CA TRP A 486 -5.39 12.22 -5.64
C TRP A 486 -5.05 10.89 -4.95
N ASN A 487 -4.62 9.91 -5.74
CA ASN A 487 -4.28 8.55 -5.31
C ASN A 487 -5.33 7.80 -4.46
N LEU A 488 -6.61 8.20 -4.49
CA LEU A 488 -7.66 7.65 -3.63
C LEU A 488 -7.68 6.13 -3.55
N ASN A 489 -7.76 5.44 -4.69
CA ASN A 489 -7.87 3.98 -4.71
C ASN A 489 -6.53 3.30 -4.37
N HIS A 490 -5.38 3.94 -4.62
CA HIS A 490 -4.07 3.40 -4.22
C HIS A 490 -3.96 3.41 -2.69
N GLU A 491 -4.14 4.58 -2.07
CA GLU A 491 -3.96 4.76 -0.63
C GLU A 491 -5.03 4.03 0.19
N PHE A 492 -6.25 3.93 -0.34
CA PHE A 492 -7.28 3.11 0.28
C PHE A 492 -6.91 1.61 0.30
N THR A 493 -6.09 1.14 -0.64
CA THR A 493 -5.60 -0.24 -0.62
C THR A 493 -4.65 -0.48 0.55
N HIS A 494 -3.83 0.50 0.94
CA HIS A 494 -2.95 0.36 2.13
C HIS A 494 -3.76 0.11 3.40
N TYR A 495 -4.91 0.77 3.56
CA TYR A 495 -5.84 0.45 4.65
C TYR A 495 -6.38 -0.99 4.57
N LEU A 496 -6.76 -1.44 3.38
CA LEU A 496 -7.30 -2.80 3.21
C LEU A 496 -6.21 -3.87 3.47
N ASP A 497 -5.00 -3.68 2.96
CA ASP A 497 -3.85 -4.58 3.20
C ASP A 497 -3.44 -4.61 4.68
N GLY A 498 -3.35 -3.43 5.32
CA GLY A 498 -3.11 -3.30 6.76
C GLY A 498 -4.16 -4.03 7.61
N ARG A 499 -5.44 -3.84 7.28
CA ARG A 499 -6.54 -4.37 8.07
C ARG A 499 -6.81 -5.87 7.88
N PHE A 500 -6.64 -6.38 6.66
CA PHE A 500 -7.13 -7.71 6.30
C PHE A 500 -6.02 -8.71 5.93
N ASP A 501 -4.81 -8.23 5.61
CA ASP A 501 -3.73 -9.08 5.09
C ASP A 501 -2.48 -9.10 5.97
N THR A 502 -2.20 -8.03 6.70
CA THR A 502 -0.95 -7.90 7.46
C THR A 502 -1.22 -7.67 8.95
N TYR A 503 -0.68 -8.53 9.83
CA TYR A 503 -0.92 -8.41 11.27
C TYR A 503 -0.02 -7.34 11.91
N GLY A 504 -0.62 -6.46 12.72
CA GLY A 504 0.08 -5.42 13.48
C GLY A 504 0.11 -4.10 12.75
N ASP A 505 0.96 -3.17 13.20
CA ASP A 505 1.13 -1.87 12.55
C ASP A 505 2.06 -1.92 11.33
N PHE A 506 2.17 -0.80 10.62
CA PHE A 506 3.07 -0.69 9.49
C PHE A 506 4.53 -1.04 9.81
N THR A 507 5.03 -0.68 11.00
CA THR A 507 6.39 -1.02 11.46
C THR A 507 6.58 -2.53 11.45
N ARG A 508 5.57 -3.27 11.91
CA ARG A 508 5.56 -4.72 11.83
C ARG A 508 5.53 -5.20 10.38
N THR A 509 4.70 -4.61 9.53
CA THR A 509 4.57 -4.98 8.12
C THR A 509 5.88 -4.88 7.33
N VAL A 510 6.74 -3.93 7.67
CA VAL A 510 8.05 -3.73 7.01
C VAL A 510 9.24 -4.33 7.77
N SER A 511 8.99 -5.11 8.82
CA SER A 511 10.04 -5.83 9.57
C SER A 511 10.83 -6.87 8.73
N VAL A 512 10.30 -7.20 7.55
CA VAL A 512 10.97 -7.95 6.50
C VAL A 512 10.87 -7.18 5.17
N PRO A 513 11.81 -7.33 4.22
CA PRO A 513 11.68 -6.72 2.89
C PRO A 513 10.36 -7.16 2.22
N ASN A 514 9.38 -6.25 2.18
CA ASN A 514 8.01 -6.53 1.75
C ASN A 514 7.42 -5.41 0.88
N ILE A 515 8.22 -4.41 0.50
CA ILE A 515 7.71 -3.23 -0.22
C ILE A 515 7.26 -3.55 -1.64
N TRP A 516 7.80 -4.60 -2.26
CA TRP A 516 7.30 -5.11 -3.54
C TRP A 516 5.82 -5.51 -3.47
N TRP A 517 5.37 -6.01 -2.31
CA TRP A 517 3.98 -6.35 -2.06
C TRP A 517 3.19 -5.10 -1.67
N VAL A 518 3.61 -4.39 -0.62
CA VAL A 518 2.86 -3.24 -0.06
C VAL A 518 2.52 -2.20 -1.15
N GLU A 519 3.52 -1.73 -1.89
CA GLU A 519 3.29 -0.74 -2.96
C GLU A 519 2.75 -1.41 -4.23
N GLY A 520 3.19 -2.63 -4.51
CA GLY A 520 2.75 -3.36 -5.70
C GLY A 520 1.27 -3.74 -5.68
N VAL A 521 0.72 -4.11 -4.52
CA VAL A 521 -0.70 -4.46 -4.35
C VAL A 521 -1.55 -3.20 -4.38
N ALA A 522 -1.09 -2.10 -3.79
CA ALA A 522 -1.78 -0.82 -3.86
C ALA A 522 -1.90 -0.31 -5.29
N GLU A 523 -0.82 -0.39 -6.07
CA GLU A 523 -0.85 -0.08 -7.50
C GLU A 523 -1.72 -1.07 -8.27
N TYR A 524 -1.57 -2.37 -8.02
CA TYR A 524 -2.31 -3.40 -8.75
C TYR A 524 -3.82 -3.24 -8.54
N VAL A 525 -4.28 -3.19 -7.29
CA VAL A 525 -5.70 -2.99 -6.97
C VAL A 525 -6.21 -1.68 -7.55
N SER A 526 -5.47 -0.57 -7.38
CA SER A 526 -5.88 0.74 -7.88
C SER A 526 -6.10 0.78 -9.39
N TYR A 527 -5.15 0.30 -10.19
CA TYR A 527 -5.24 0.33 -11.66
C TYR A 527 -6.27 -0.67 -12.19
N THR A 528 -6.31 -1.87 -11.62
CA THR A 528 -7.24 -2.93 -12.06
C THR A 528 -8.69 -2.60 -11.71
N TYR A 529 -8.97 -2.17 -10.48
CA TYR A 529 -10.31 -1.79 -10.04
C TYR A 529 -10.90 -0.67 -10.90
N ARG A 530 -10.08 0.33 -11.23
CA ARG A 530 -10.50 1.49 -12.04
C ARG A 530 -10.60 1.19 -13.54
N GLY A 531 -10.09 0.06 -14.01
CA GLY A 531 -10.07 -0.24 -15.45
C GLY A 531 -9.12 0.63 -16.26
N VAL A 532 -8.01 1.08 -15.67
CA VAL A 532 -7.03 1.94 -16.34
C VAL A 532 -5.68 1.25 -16.51
N ASN A 533 -4.98 1.58 -17.61
CA ASN A 533 -3.63 1.08 -17.86
C ASN A 533 -2.62 1.74 -16.94
N TYR A 534 -1.62 0.98 -16.51
CA TYR A 534 -0.43 1.53 -15.90
C TYR A 534 0.69 1.66 -16.94
N ASP A 535 0.61 2.70 -17.77
CA ASP A 535 1.50 2.89 -18.93
C ASP A 535 3.00 2.95 -18.56
N ALA A 536 3.33 3.55 -17.41
CA ALA A 536 4.71 3.59 -16.92
C ALA A 536 5.23 2.18 -16.57
N ALA A 537 4.41 1.32 -15.96
CA ALA A 537 4.76 -0.06 -15.68
C ALA A 537 4.87 -0.90 -16.96
N ILE A 538 3.96 -0.71 -17.92
CA ILE A 538 4.05 -1.38 -19.24
C ILE A 538 5.33 -0.98 -19.97
N THR A 539 5.71 0.30 -19.90
CA THR A 539 6.98 0.80 -20.45
C THR A 539 8.18 0.19 -19.74
N ALA A 540 8.14 0.10 -18.40
CA ALA A 540 9.20 -0.53 -17.59
C ALA A 540 9.36 -2.02 -17.93
N ALA A 541 8.25 -2.74 -18.18
CA ALA A 541 8.30 -4.15 -18.57
C ALA A 541 9.17 -4.38 -19.82
N GLY A 542 9.06 -3.50 -20.83
CA GLY A 542 9.88 -3.57 -22.04
C GLY A 542 11.37 -3.32 -21.84
N GLN A 543 11.78 -2.81 -20.67
CA GLN A 543 13.18 -2.57 -20.32
C GLN A 543 13.87 -3.81 -19.73
N HIS A 544 13.11 -4.80 -19.23
CA HIS A 544 13.65 -6.02 -18.63
C HIS A 544 14.70 -5.77 -17.53
N THR A 545 14.58 -4.65 -16.79
CA THR A 545 15.60 -4.16 -15.85
C THR A 545 15.85 -5.09 -14.67
N TYR A 546 14.78 -5.70 -14.12
CA TYR A 546 14.88 -6.54 -12.93
C TYR A 546 14.39 -7.97 -13.19
N ALA A 547 15.12 -8.95 -12.64
CA ALA A 547 14.57 -10.28 -12.39
C ALA A 547 13.55 -10.21 -11.25
N LEU A 548 12.56 -11.12 -11.25
CA LEU A 548 11.54 -11.16 -10.20
C LEU A 548 12.18 -11.36 -8.82
N SER A 549 13.19 -12.24 -8.74
CA SER A 549 13.95 -12.52 -7.52
C SER A 549 14.64 -11.31 -6.91
N THR A 550 15.02 -10.32 -7.72
CA THR A 550 15.58 -9.05 -7.24
C THR A 550 14.51 -8.23 -6.51
N LEU A 551 13.25 -8.29 -6.95
CA LEU A 551 12.16 -7.48 -6.40
C LEU A 551 11.75 -7.95 -4.99
N TRP A 552 11.99 -9.21 -4.63
CA TRP A 552 11.79 -9.72 -3.26
C TRP A 552 12.55 -8.94 -2.18
N GLY A 553 13.67 -8.31 -2.56
CA GLY A 553 14.49 -7.49 -1.68
C GLY A 553 14.14 -6.00 -1.69
N THR A 554 13.02 -5.59 -2.29
CA THR A 554 12.65 -4.18 -2.37
C THR A 554 12.32 -3.62 -0.98
N THR A 555 12.97 -2.51 -0.65
CA THR A 555 12.74 -1.68 0.55
C THR A 555 12.62 -0.23 0.13
N TYR A 556 12.15 0.63 1.03
CA TYR A 556 12.16 2.07 0.78
C TYR A 556 13.60 2.61 0.59
N ASP A 557 14.62 2.04 1.22
CA ASP A 557 16.02 2.48 1.01
C ASP A 557 16.53 2.36 -0.44
N ASN A 558 15.78 1.70 -1.34
CA ASN A 558 16.10 1.69 -2.75
C ASN A 558 15.86 3.05 -3.40
N SER A 559 16.93 3.64 -3.95
CA SER A 559 16.89 4.96 -4.60
C SER A 559 16.11 5.01 -5.92
N ASP A 560 15.80 3.87 -6.53
CA ASP A 560 15.02 3.78 -7.76
C ASP A 560 13.53 3.64 -7.44
N SER A 561 12.80 4.76 -7.48
CA SER A 561 11.34 4.77 -7.30
C SER A 561 10.58 3.86 -8.28
N SER A 562 11.12 3.61 -9.50
CA SER A 562 10.50 2.69 -10.46
C SER A 562 10.49 1.26 -9.93
N ARG A 563 11.55 0.86 -9.22
CA ARG A 563 11.63 -0.47 -8.58
C ARG A 563 10.52 -0.67 -7.55
N ILE A 564 10.14 0.39 -6.85
CA ILE A 564 9.13 0.37 -5.79
C ILE A 564 7.74 0.27 -6.40
N TYR A 565 7.38 1.20 -7.28
CA TYR A 565 6.00 1.35 -7.77
C TYR A 565 5.72 0.53 -9.04
N SER A 566 6.35 0.90 -10.17
CA SER A 566 6.12 0.25 -11.46
C SER A 566 6.50 -1.23 -11.46
N TRP A 567 7.66 -1.57 -10.91
CA TRP A 567 8.11 -2.96 -10.84
C TRP A 567 7.44 -3.75 -9.71
N GLY A 568 7.05 -3.10 -8.60
CA GLY A 568 6.17 -3.70 -7.60
C GLY A 568 4.83 -4.12 -8.21
N TYR A 569 4.18 -3.23 -8.97
CA TYR A 569 2.98 -3.53 -9.73
C TYR A 569 3.17 -4.72 -10.68
N LEU A 570 4.24 -4.74 -11.47
CA LEU A 570 4.50 -5.83 -12.43
C LEU A 570 4.70 -7.17 -11.71
N ALA A 571 5.43 -7.18 -10.58
CA ALA A 571 5.62 -8.37 -9.78
C ALA A 571 4.29 -8.89 -9.21
N VAL A 572 3.51 -8.01 -8.57
CA VAL A 572 2.21 -8.39 -7.98
C VAL A 572 1.23 -8.85 -9.06
N ARG A 573 1.13 -8.12 -10.17
CA ARG A 573 0.28 -8.49 -11.31
C ARG A 573 0.65 -9.86 -11.87
N TYR A 574 1.93 -10.10 -12.15
CA TYR A 574 2.41 -11.39 -12.62
C TYR A 574 2.06 -12.51 -11.65
N MET A 575 2.30 -12.28 -10.35
CA MET A 575 2.02 -13.28 -9.33
C MET A 575 0.53 -13.59 -9.22
N PHE A 576 -0.37 -12.61 -9.32
CA PHE A 576 -1.81 -12.89 -9.37
C PHE A 576 -2.25 -13.58 -10.65
N GLU A 577 -1.70 -13.21 -11.81
CA GLU A 577 -2.08 -13.80 -13.10
C GLU A 577 -1.54 -15.22 -13.30
N LYS A 578 -0.37 -15.55 -12.74
CA LYS A 578 0.33 -16.82 -12.98
C LYS A 578 0.45 -17.72 -11.78
N HIS A 579 0.56 -17.16 -10.57
CA HIS A 579 0.87 -17.89 -9.35
C HIS A 579 0.00 -17.46 -8.14
N PRO A 580 -1.33 -17.33 -8.26
CA PRO A 580 -2.16 -16.77 -7.19
C PRO A 580 -2.10 -17.60 -5.90
N ALA A 581 -1.89 -18.91 -5.99
CA ALA A 581 -1.73 -19.79 -4.83
C ALA A 581 -0.54 -19.41 -3.94
N ASP A 582 0.57 -18.93 -4.53
CA ASP A 582 1.74 -18.50 -3.76
C ASP A 582 1.48 -17.17 -3.04
N ILE A 583 0.71 -16.25 -3.64
CA ILE A 583 0.25 -15.03 -2.96
C ILE A 583 -0.61 -15.40 -1.75
N HIS A 584 -1.62 -16.27 -1.92
CA HIS A 584 -2.48 -16.67 -0.80
C HIS A 584 -1.70 -17.43 0.28
N ALA A 585 -0.68 -18.22 -0.07
CA ALA A 585 0.20 -18.86 0.91
C ALA A 585 1.04 -17.85 1.71
N MET A 586 1.52 -16.78 1.06
CA MET A 586 2.20 -15.66 1.73
C MET A 586 1.24 -14.91 2.67
N LEU A 587 0.06 -14.53 2.20
CA LEU A 587 -0.93 -13.79 3.00
C LEU A 587 -1.42 -14.57 4.20
N ALA A 588 -1.62 -15.89 4.06
CA ALA A 588 -1.98 -16.75 5.18
C ALA A 588 -0.96 -16.71 6.33
N ARG A 589 0.31 -16.40 6.04
CA ARG A 589 1.38 -16.24 7.04
C ARG A 589 1.35 -14.84 7.66
N PHE A 590 1.23 -13.80 6.85
CA PHE A 590 1.19 -12.41 7.32
C PHE A 590 -0.01 -12.14 8.24
N ARG A 591 -1.20 -12.67 7.91
CA ARG A 591 -2.42 -12.54 8.73
C ARG A 591 -2.30 -13.11 10.14
N VAL A 592 -1.36 -14.03 10.38
CA VAL A 592 -1.11 -14.67 11.69
C VAL A 592 0.22 -14.26 12.31
N ASN A 593 0.75 -13.10 11.90
CA ASN A 593 2.00 -12.53 12.43
C ASN A 593 3.27 -13.36 12.12
N ASP A 594 3.23 -14.26 11.13
CA ASP A 594 4.39 -15.07 10.70
C ASP A 594 5.11 -14.41 9.51
N TYR A 595 5.69 -13.22 9.73
CA TYR A 595 6.37 -12.48 8.65
C TYR A 595 7.63 -13.15 8.14
N THR A 596 8.36 -13.88 8.99
CA THR A 596 9.52 -14.66 8.55
C THR A 596 9.09 -15.81 7.64
N GLY A 597 8.01 -16.51 7.98
CA GLY A 597 7.41 -17.55 7.15
C GLY A 597 6.82 -17.00 5.85
N GLY A 598 6.12 -15.87 5.90
CA GLY A 598 5.59 -15.17 4.72
C GLY A 598 6.72 -14.76 3.77
N ARG A 599 7.81 -14.17 4.30
CA ARG A 599 9.01 -13.89 3.50
C ARG A 599 9.65 -15.13 2.90
N ALA A 600 9.69 -16.23 3.64
CA ALA A 600 10.22 -17.47 3.11
C ALA A 600 9.44 -17.98 1.88
N VAL A 601 8.15 -17.66 1.73
CA VAL A 601 7.36 -18.02 0.54
C VAL A 601 7.96 -17.41 -0.73
N TYR A 602 8.18 -16.10 -0.78
CA TYR A 602 8.74 -15.48 -2.00
C TYR A 602 10.27 -15.53 -2.06
N ALA A 603 10.97 -15.29 -0.95
CA ALA A 603 12.43 -15.17 -0.98
C ALA A 603 13.18 -16.51 -1.07
N THR A 604 12.58 -17.61 -0.59
CA THR A 604 13.26 -18.92 -0.52
C THR A 604 12.50 -20.01 -1.26
N THR A 605 11.21 -20.16 -1.00
CA THR A 605 10.38 -21.13 -1.70
C THR A 605 10.35 -20.76 -3.17
N ILE A 606 9.81 -19.61 -3.58
CA ILE A 606 9.87 -19.18 -4.98
C ILE A 606 11.32 -18.90 -5.41
N GLY A 607 12.04 -18.04 -4.68
CA GLY A 607 13.42 -17.69 -4.99
C GLY A 607 13.54 -17.19 -6.43
N THR A 608 14.35 -17.89 -7.24
CA THR A 608 14.60 -17.58 -8.66
C THR A 608 13.76 -18.41 -9.63
N ARG A 609 12.89 -19.32 -9.15
CA ARG A 609 12.21 -20.32 -10.01
C ARG A 609 11.36 -19.68 -11.11
N TYR A 610 10.81 -18.51 -10.86
CA TYR A 610 9.91 -17.81 -11.78
C TYR A 610 10.61 -16.74 -12.61
N ASP A 611 11.92 -16.53 -12.47
CA ASP A 611 12.61 -15.44 -13.17
C ASP A 611 12.49 -15.56 -14.69
N ALA A 612 12.70 -16.76 -15.25
CA ALA A 612 12.62 -16.98 -16.70
C ALA A 612 11.18 -16.83 -17.25
N ASP A 613 10.18 -17.30 -16.51
CA ASP A 613 8.77 -17.17 -16.89
C ASP A 613 8.31 -15.71 -16.77
N PHE A 614 8.73 -15.01 -15.73
CA PHE A 614 8.50 -13.57 -15.57
C PHE A 614 9.07 -12.78 -16.75
N GLN A 615 10.31 -13.06 -17.20
CA GLN A 615 10.88 -12.40 -18.38
C GLN A 615 10.01 -12.61 -19.64
N THR A 616 9.50 -13.83 -19.83
CA THR A 616 8.60 -14.13 -20.95
C THR A 616 7.28 -13.36 -20.83
N TRP A 617 6.71 -13.30 -19.61
CA TRP A 617 5.50 -12.53 -19.33
C TRP A 617 5.71 -11.02 -19.55
N LEU A 618 6.85 -10.45 -19.17
CA LEU A 618 7.19 -9.04 -19.41
C LEU A 618 7.21 -8.70 -20.90
N THR A 619 7.76 -9.58 -21.75
CA THR A 619 7.74 -9.38 -23.21
C THR A 619 6.31 -9.32 -23.74
N ALA A 620 5.43 -10.24 -23.29
CA ALA A 620 4.02 -10.21 -23.68
C ALA A 620 3.30 -8.95 -23.15
N CYS A 621 3.59 -8.57 -21.90
CA CYS A 621 3.06 -7.37 -21.24
C CYS A 621 3.37 -6.11 -22.06
N ALA A 622 4.65 -5.92 -22.42
CA ALA A 622 5.12 -4.81 -23.25
C ALA A 622 4.56 -4.84 -24.69
N ALA A 623 4.24 -6.02 -25.21
CA ALA A 623 3.58 -6.21 -26.51
C ALA A 623 2.06 -5.94 -26.48
N GLY A 624 1.51 -5.52 -25.33
CA GLY A 624 0.11 -5.14 -25.18
C GLY A 624 -0.75 -6.14 -24.42
N ALA A 625 -0.23 -7.29 -23.98
CA ALA A 625 -1.00 -8.23 -23.15
C ALA A 625 -1.40 -7.61 -21.79
N CYS A 626 -0.68 -6.58 -21.35
CA CYS A 626 -1.01 -5.83 -20.15
C CYS A 626 -1.95 -4.64 -20.37
N ALA A 627 -2.30 -4.33 -21.61
CA ALA A 627 -3.22 -3.23 -21.93
C ALA A 627 -4.68 -3.66 -21.69
N GLY A 628 -5.45 -2.77 -21.06
CA GLY A 628 -6.80 -3.03 -20.58
C GLY A 628 -6.84 -3.54 -19.15
N THR A 629 -8.05 -3.62 -18.60
CA THR A 629 -8.31 -4.28 -17.32
C THR A 629 -7.82 -5.74 -17.39
N PRO A 630 -7.03 -6.23 -16.42
CA PRO A 630 -6.83 -7.66 -16.31
C PRO A 630 -8.19 -8.35 -16.21
N PRO A 631 -8.39 -9.49 -16.88
CA PRO A 631 -9.62 -10.24 -16.72
C PRO A 631 -9.80 -10.55 -15.23
N VAL A 632 -10.87 -10.00 -14.63
CA VAL A 632 -11.26 -10.35 -13.27
C VAL A 632 -11.65 -11.82 -13.31
N ASN A 633 -10.93 -12.66 -12.56
CA ASN A 633 -11.22 -14.08 -12.52
C ASN A 633 -12.68 -14.30 -12.10
N THR A 634 -13.46 -14.91 -12.98
CA THR A 634 -14.87 -15.18 -12.76
C THR A 634 -14.98 -16.54 -12.07
N PRO A 635 -15.52 -16.61 -10.83
CA PRO A 635 -15.58 -17.89 -10.13
C PRO A 635 -16.31 -18.97 -10.96
N PRO A 636 -15.84 -20.23 -10.91
CA PRO A 636 -16.44 -21.30 -11.70
C PRO A 636 -17.87 -21.57 -11.24
N THR A 637 -18.74 -21.97 -12.17
CA THR A 637 -20.11 -22.36 -11.85
C THR A 637 -20.16 -23.86 -11.54
N ALA A 638 -20.33 -24.20 -10.27
CA ALA A 638 -20.45 -25.58 -9.82
C ALA A 638 -21.80 -26.19 -10.24
N ARG A 639 -21.77 -27.41 -10.80
CA ARG A 639 -22.97 -28.15 -11.20
C ARG A 639 -22.71 -29.66 -11.16
N PHE A 640 -23.70 -30.42 -10.71
CA PHE A 640 -23.66 -31.89 -10.82
C PHE A 640 -25.03 -32.51 -11.04
N THR A 641 -25.02 -33.76 -11.50
CA THR A 641 -26.18 -34.67 -11.48
C THR A 641 -25.88 -35.90 -10.63
N SER A 642 -26.93 -36.60 -10.19
CA SER A 642 -26.79 -37.85 -9.44
C SER A 642 -27.75 -38.93 -9.96
N ALA A 643 -27.30 -40.18 -9.91
CA ALA A 643 -28.10 -41.37 -10.20
C ALA A 643 -28.05 -42.30 -8.99
N VAL A 644 -29.20 -42.60 -8.38
CA VAL A 644 -29.28 -43.36 -7.13
C VAL A 644 -29.93 -44.72 -7.36
N THR A 645 -29.27 -45.79 -6.91
CA THR A 645 -29.82 -47.15 -6.87
C THR A 645 -29.72 -47.70 -5.46
N GLY A 646 -30.86 -47.79 -4.78
CA GLY A 646 -30.90 -48.14 -3.37
C GLY A 646 -30.13 -47.13 -2.52
N LEU A 647 -29.09 -47.62 -1.81
CA LEU A 647 -28.22 -46.81 -0.98
C LEU A 647 -26.95 -46.32 -1.69
N SER A 648 -26.76 -46.64 -2.97
CA SER A 648 -25.59 -46.20 -3.76
C SER A 648 -25.96 -45.05 -4.68
N ALA A 649 -25.19 -43.97 -4.66
CA ALA A 649 -25.34 -42.79 -5.52
C ALA A 649 -24.08 -42.58 -6.36
N ALA A 650 -24.23 -42.54 -7.68
CA ALA A 650 -23.20 -42.13 -8.62
C ALA A 650 -23.37 -40.65 -8.98
N PHE A 651 -22.30 -39.88 -8.94
CA PHE A 651 -22.29 -38.45 -9.21
C PHE A 651 -21.52 -38.12 -10.49
N THR A 652 -22.07 -37.19 -11.28
CA THR A 652 -21.39 -36.67 -12.47
C THR A 652 -21.19 -35.16 -12.32
N ASP A 653 -19.93 -34.72 -12.35
CA ASP A 653 -19.58 -33.30 -12.41
C ASP A 653 -19.90 -32.72 -13.80
N GLY A 654 -20.64 -31.62 -13.82
CA GLY A 654 -20.98 -30.85 -15.01
C GLY A 654 -20.67 -29.36 -14.85
N SER A 655 -19.73 -29.04 -13.96
CA SER A 655 -19.29 -27.68 -13.66
C SER A 655 -18.54 -27.06 -14.83
N THR A 656 -18.63 -25.73 -14.96
CA THR A 656 -17.98 -24.98 -16.02
C THR A 656 -17.25 -23.78 -15.45
N ASP A 657 -16.21 -23.37 -16.16
CA ASP A 657 -15.48 -22.14 -15.90
C ASP A 657 -15.47 -21.31 -17.19
N ALA A 658 -15.83 -20.03 -17.09
CA ALA A 658 -16.12 -19.18 -18.26
C ALA A 658 -14.85 -18.54 -18.85
N ASP A 659 -13.86 -18.31 -18.00
CA ASP A 659 -12.57 -17.67 -18.31
C ASP A 659 -11.37 -18.56 -17.97
N GLY A 660 -11.60 -19.81 -17.55
CA GLY A 660 -10.54 -20.74 -17.18
C GLY A 660 -10.89 -22.23 -17.28
N THR A 661 -10.26 -23.01 -16.40
CA THR A 661 -10.37 -24.46 -16.30
C THR A 661 -10.44 -24.89 -14.84
N ILE A 662 -11.23 -25.93 -14.55
CA ILE A 662 -11.37 -26.46 -13.19
C ILE A 662 -10.18 -27.35 -12.83
N THR A 663 -9.41 -26.94 -11.81
CA THR A 663 -8.22 -27.64 -11.30
C THR A 663 -8.48 -28.45 -10.03
N GLY A 664 -9.53 -28.12 -9.25
CA GLY A 664 -9.84 -28.76 -7.97
C GLY A 664 -11.32 -29.12 -7.80
N ARG A 665 -11.59 -30.18 -7.02
CA ARG A 665 -12.94 -30.65 -6.66
C ARG A 665 -12.97 -31.15 -5.24
N SER A 666 -14.04 -30.82 -4.53
CA SER A 666 -14.33 -31.30 -3.17
C SER A 666 -15.81 -31.59 -3.03
N TRP A 667 -16.13 -32.84 -2.70
CA TRP A 667 -17.48 -33.34 -2.44
C TRP A 667 -17.70 -33.50 -0.95
N SER A 668 -18.86 -33.08 -0.45
CA SER A 668 -19.40 -33.49 0.85
C SER A 668 -20.72 -34.19 0.62
N PHE A 669 -20.85 -35.44 1.07
CA PHE A 669 -22.05 -36.25 0.79
C PHE A 669 -23.17 -36.05 1.82
N GLY A 670 -23.01 -35.15 2.79
CA GLY A 670 -24.04 -34.85 3.79
C GLY A 670 -24.21 -35.89 4.91
N ASP A 671 -23.38 -36.94 4.93
CA ASP A 671 -23.31 -37.96 5.98
C ASP A 671 -21.98 -37.93 6.78
N GLY A 672 -21.19 -36.86 6.58
CA GLY A 672 -19.88 -36.68 7.19
C GLY A 672 -18.70 -37.20 6.34
N THR A 673 -18.96 -37.83 5.20
CA THR A 673 -17.90 -38.31 4.29
C THR A 673 -17.67 -37.36 3.10
N SER A 674 -16.53 -37.50 2.42
CA SER A 674 -16.09 -36.62 1.34
C SER A 674 -15.31 -37.33 0.23
N SER A 675 -15.12 -36.66 -0.91
CA SER A 675 -14.30 -37.13 -2.03
C SER A 675 -13.70 -35.97 -2.83
N THR A 676 -12.58 -36.20 -3.52
CA THR A 676 -11.98 -35.26 -4.49
C THR A 676 -12.02 -35.78 -5.93
N ALA A 677 -12.62 -36.95 -6.16
CA ALA A 677 -12.75 -37.52 -7.50
C ALA A 677 -13.67 -36.66 -8.39
N ALA A 678 -13.43 -36.70 -9.71
CA ALA A 678 -14.26 -35.96 -10.66
C ALA A 678 -15.72 -36.45 -10.68
N ASN A 679 -15.91 -37.77 -10.68
CA ASN A 679 -17.22 -38.42 -10.73
C ASN A 679 -17.28 -39.54 -9.67
N PRO A 680 -17.47 -39.23 -8.38
CA PRO A 680 -17.44 -40.24 -7.33
C PRO A 680 -18.70 -41.12 -7.34
N VAL A 681 -18.57 -42.32 -6.75
CA VAL A 681 -19.68 -43.17 -6.34
C VAL A 681 -19.64 -43.27 -4.82
N HIS A 682 -20.76 -43.01 -4.17
CA HIS A 682 -20.88 -43.02 -2.70
C HIS A 682 -21.97 -43.99 -2.25
N ALA A 683 -21.71 -44.72 -1.15
CA ALA A 683 -22.66 -45.65 -0.55
C ALA A 683 -23.08 -45.14 0.83
N TYR A 684 -24.37 -44.85 0.98
CA TYR A 684 -24.96 -44.42 2.24
C TYR A 684 -25.25 -45.61 3.15
N ALA A 685 -25.01 -45.45 4.45
CA ALA A 685 -25.29 -46.51 5.43
C ALA A 685 -26.79 -46.71 5.70
N THR A 686 -27.58 -45.63 5.56
CA THR A 686 -29.01 -45.61 5.87
C THR A 686 -29.81 -44.93 4.77
N ALA A 687 -31.09 -45.26 4.67
CA ALA A 687 -32.00 -44.51 3.80
C ALA A 687 -32.18 -43.10 4.36
N GLY A 688 -32.23 -42.10 3.49
CA GLY A 688 -32.34 -40.71 3.90
C GLY A 688 -32.19 -39.74 2.73
N THR A 689 -32.50 -38.48 3.00
CA THR A 689 -32.18 -37.36 2.10
C THR A 689 -30.90 -36.70 2.60
N TYR A 690 -29.89 -36.66 1.74
CA TYR A 690 -28.57 -36.14 2.05
C TYR A 690 -28.30 -34.87 1.24
N GLN A 691 -27.82 -33.82 1.91
CA GLN A 691 -27.44 -32.56 1.26
C GLN A 691 -26.03 -32.69 0.70
N VAL A 692 -25.94 -32.99 -0.60
CA VAL A 692 -24.65 -33.19 -1.26
C VAL A 692 -24.15 -31.87 -1.81
N THR A 693 -22.93 -31.50 -1.44
CA THR A 693 -22.24 -30.27 -1.87
C THR A 693 -21.07 -30.62 -2.78
N LEU A 694 -21.00 -30.01 -3.95
CA LEU A 694 -19.79 -29.97 -4.79
C LEU A 694 -19.21 -28.57 -4.73
N THR A 695 -17.93 -28.47 -4.36
CA THR A 695 -17.11 -27.26 -4.50
C THR A 695 -16.06 -27.51 -5.57
N VAL A 696 -15.95 -26.63 -6.56
CA VAL A 696 -14.93 -26.68 -7.61
C VAL A 696 -14.01 -25.48 -7.51
N THR A 697 -12.74 -25.67 -7.89
CA THR A 697 -11.69 -24.64 -7.88
C THR A 697 -11.14 -24.48 -9.29
N ASP A 698 -11.04 -23.24 -9.80
CA ASP A 698 -10.46 -22.95 -11.11
C ASP A 698 -8.91 -22.87 -11.10
N ASN A 699 -8.31 -22.58 -12.25
CA ASN A 699 -6.86 -22.46 -12.42
C ASN A 699 -6.26 -21.16 -11.88
N LEU A 700 -7.08 -20.19 -11.51
CA LEU A 700 -6.71 -18.97 -10.79
C LEU A 700 -7.09 -19.07 -9.30
N GLY A 701 -7.56 -20.25 -8.88
CA GLY A 701 -7.91 -20.66 -7.54
C GLY A 701 -9.29 -20.24 -7.04
N ALA A 702 -10.13 -19.51 -7.79
CA ALA A 702 -11.45 -19.14 -7.25
C ALA A 702 -12.36 -20.37 -7.20
N THR A 703 -13.37 -20.29 -6.34
CA THR A 703 -14.22 -21.45 -6.03
C THR A 703 -15.69 -21.15 -6.26
N GLY A 704 -16.40 -22.13 -6.79
CA GLY A 704 -17.86 -22.16 -6.85
C GLY A 704 -18.41 -23.39 -6.15
N SER A 705 -19.60 -23.27 -5.57
CA SER A 705 -20.24 -24.38 -4.87
C SER A 705 -21.72 -24.53 -5.22
N VAL A 706 -22.20 -25.76 -5.26
CA VAL A 706 -23.63 -26.08 -5.42
C VAL A 706 -24.02 -27.18 -4.42
N THR A 707 -25.21 -27.06 -3.83
CA THR A 707 -25.78 -28.06 -2.92
C THR A 707 -27.12 -28.56 -3.45
N ASN A 708 -27.26 -29.87 -3.65
CA ASN A 708 -28.52 -30.50 -4.04
C ASN A 708 -28.89 -31.65 -3.10
N PRO A 709 -30.19 -31.87 -2.81
CA PRO A 709 -30.64 -33.04 -2.06
C PRO A 709 -30.53 -34.32 -2.91
N VAL A 710 -30.01 -35.39 -2.31
CA VAL A 710 -29.96 -36.73 -2.90
C VAL A 710 -30.69 -37.71 -1.99
N VAL A 711 -31.68 -38.42 -2.53
CA VAL A 711 -32.51 -39.35 -1.77
C VAL A 711 -31.99 -40.78 -1.94
N ALA A 712 -31.30 -41.30 -0.93
CA ALA A 712 -30.94 -42.70 -0.83
C ALA A 712 -32.10 -43.49 -0.23
N THR A 713 -32.50 -44.58 -0.89
CA THR A 713 -33.62 -45.41 -0.43
C THR A 713 -33.12 -46.79 -0.05
N SER A 714 -33.48 -47.29 1.12
CA SER A 714 -33.25 -48.71 1.43
C SER A 714 -34.16 -49.53 0.54
N ALA A 715 -33.65 -50.62 -0.03
CA ALA A 715 -34.52 -51.62 -0.65
C ALA A 715 -35.56 -52.09 0.37
N ALA A 716 -36.81 -52.31 -0.05
CA ALA A 716 -37.91 -52.69 0.84
C ALA A 716 -37.52 -53.88 1.74
N PRO A 717 -37.87 -53.88 3.05
CA PRO A 717 -37.51 -54.97 3.97
C PRO A 717 -38.05 -56.32 3.48
N GLU A 718 -37.43 -57.42 3.89
CA GLU A 718 -38.02 -58.75 3.66
C GLU A 718 -39.37 -58.83 4.38
N CYS A 719 -40.38 -59.39 3.71
CA CYS A 719 -41.67 -59.61 4.32
C CYS A 719 -41.53 -60.55 5.54
N THR A 720 -42.30 -60.33 6.60
CA THR A 720 -42.11 -61.06 7.88
C THR A 720 -43.00 -62.29 8.01
N GLY A 721 -43.93 -62.51 7.06
CA GLY A 721 -44.83 -63.66 7.07
C GLY A 721 -44.07 -64.99 7.05
N ALA A 722 -44.52 -65.96 7.86
CA ALA A 722 -43.88 -67.27 8.00
C ALA A 722 -43.95 -68.11 6.70
N ASP A 723 -44.99 -67.92 5.89
CA ASP A 723 -45.03 -68.47 4.54
C ASP A 723 -44.19 -67.58 3.62
N ILE A 724 -43.14 -68.17 3.05
CA ILE A 724 -42.18 -67.51 2.16
C ILE A 724 -42.82 -66.95 0.89
N ARG A 725 -44.06 -67.37 0.57
CA ARG A 725 -44.82 -66.87 -0.56
C ARG A 725 -45.67 -65.64 -0.23
N THR A 726 -45.83 -65.32 1.04
CA THR A 726 -46.63 -64.17 1.46
C THR A 726 -45.86 -62.87 1.26
N LEU A 727 -46.45 -61.96 0.48
CA LEU A 727 -46.08 -60.56 0.34
C LEU A 727 -46.94 -59.70 1.29
N ASP A 728 -46.47 -58.50 1.61
CA ASP A 728 -47.14 -57.56 2.51
C ASP A 728 -46.84 -56.10 2.13
N ARG A 729 -47.29 -55.15 2.94
CA ARG A 729 -47.16 -53.72 2.70
C ARG A 729 -45.69 -53.29 2.70
N ASN A 730 -45.25 -52.73 1.58
CA ASN A 730 -43.93 -52.12 1.43
C ASN A 730 -42.76 -53.05 1.77
N CYS A 731 -42.87 -54.33 1.45
CA CYS A 731 -41.84 -55.33 1.67
C CYS A 731 -41.51 -56.08 0.37
N ARG A 732 -40.45 -56.90 0.42
CA ARG A 732 -40.04 -57.77 -0.67
C ARG A 732 -39.91 -59.22 -0.25
N ARG A 733 -39.89 -60.12 -1.22
CA ARG A 733 -39.37 -61.48 -1.12
C ARG A 733 -38.18 -61.62 -2.06
N SER A 734 -36.99 -61.89 -1.53
CA SER A 734 -35.78 -62.10 -2.34
C SER A 734 -35.40 -63.57 -2.49
N GLY A 735 -34.42 -63.84 -3.37
CA GLY A 735 -33.86 -65.18 -3.55
C GLY A 735 -34.78 -66.16 -4.28
N LEU A 736 -35.79 -65.67 -5.01
CA LEU A 736 -36.75 -66.51 -5.72
C LEU A 736 -36.10 -67.18 -6.93
N ALA A 737 -36.47 -68.44 -7.17
CA ALA A 737 -35.97 -69.24 -8.28
C ALA A 737 -37.04 -70.21 -8.78
N ALA A 738 -37.06 -70.48 -10.10
CA ALA A 738 -37.91 -71.49 -10.71
C ALA A 738 -37.26 -72.05 -12.00
N SER A 739 -37.57 -73.30 -12.34
CA SER A 739 -37.10 -73.92 -13.58
C SER A 739 -37.93 -73.44 -14.78
N ALA A 740 -37.35 -73.46 -15.97
CA ALA A 740 -38.04 -73.04 -17.20
C ALA A 740 -39.40 -73.74 -17.37
N GLY A 741 -40.44 -72.96 -17.69
CA GLY A 741 -41.83 -73.40 -17.81
C GLY A 741 -42.60 -73.52 -16.50
N GLN A 742 -41.98 -73.29 -15.33
CA GLN A 742 -42.66 -73.35 -14.03
C GLN A 742 -43.14 -71.99 -13.54
N LEU A 743 -44.12 -72.01 -12.63
CA LEU A 743 -44.63 -70.84 -11.91
C LEU A 743 -44.11 -70.83 -10.47
N TYR A 744 -43.64 -69.67 -10.01
CA TYR A 744 -43.43 -69.39 -8.60
C TYR A 744 -44.60 -68.54 -8.08
N TYR A 745 -45.35 -69.07 -7.11
CA TYR A 745 -46.58 -68.44 -6.63
C TYR A 745 -46.33 -67.57 -5.39
N LEU A 746 -46.88 -66.37 -5.40
CA LEU A 746 -46.84 -65.38 -4.34
C LEU A 746 -48.25 -64.84 -4.08
N TYR A 747 -48.56 -64.44 -2.86
CA TYR A 747 -49.87 -63.85 -2.56
C TYR A 747 -49.77 -62.76 -1.51
N ILE A 748 -50.73 -61.85 -1.56
CA ILE A 748 -50.80 -60.71 -0.66
C ILE A 748 -52.23 -60.54 -0.17
N TYR A 749 -52.42 -60.28 1.12
CA TYR A 749 -53.73 -59.87 1.63
C TYR A 749 -53.80 -58.35 1.63
N LEU A 750 -54.78 -57.78 0.92
CA LEU A 750 -55.00 -56.33 0.91
C LEU A 750 -56.13 -55.95 1.88
N PRO A 751 -55.92 -54.99 2.79
CA PRO A 751 -57.02 -54.39 3.56
C PRO A 751 -57.96 -53.59 2.66
N ALA A 752 -59.14 -53.24 3.17
CA ALA A 752 -60.05 -52.33 2.46
C ALA A 752 -59.45 -50.92 2.33
N GLY A 753 -59.71 -50.25 1.21
CA GLY A 753 -59.29 -48.85 0.98
C GLY A 753 -57.93 -48.66 0.31
N VAL A 754 -57.26 -49.73 -0.14
CA VAL A 754 -56.04 -49.62 -0.95
C VAL A 754 -56.37 -49.01 -2.32
N SER A 755 -55.82 -47.83 -2.61
CA SER A 755 -56.05 -47.12 -3.88
C SER A 755 -55.14 -47.61 -5.00
N THR A 756 -53.97 -48.15 -4.68
CA THR A 756 -52.99 -48.62 -5.66
C THR A 756 -52.11 -49.70 -5.05
N LEU A 757 -51.96 -50.82 -5.75
CA LEU A 757 -50.95 -51.84 -5.48
C LEU A 757 -49.93 -51.85 -6.62
N THR A 758 -48.68 -51.57 -6.32
CA THR A 758 -47.55 -51.75 -7.26
C THR A 758 -46.79 -53.01 -6.89
N ILE A 759 -46.55 -53.87 -7.88
CA ILE A 759 -45.76 -55.09 -7.76
C ILE A 759 -44.58 -54.94 -8.72
N THR A 760 -43.37 -55.16 -8.25
CA THR A 760 -42.16 -55.06 -9.07
C THR A 760 -41.28 -56.28 -8.86
N SER A 761 -40.88 -56.96 -9.92
CA SER A 761 -39.79 -57.94 -9.88
C SER A 761 -38.50 -57.32 -10.39
N ALA A 762 -37.36 -57.69 -9.81
CA ALA A 762 -36.04 -57.26 -10.24
C ALA A 762 -34.93 -58.18 -9.72
N GLY A 763 -33.74 -58.05 -10.30
CA GLY A 763 -32.53 -58.77 -9.88
C GLY A 763 -32.46 -60.20 -10.39
N GLY A 764 -31.43 -60.93 -9.96
CA GLY A 764 -31.20 -62.32 -10.35
C GLY A 764 -30.78 -62.52 -11.81
N THR A 765 -30.79 -63.78 -12.25
CA THR A 765 -30.52 -64.22 -13.62
C THR A 765 -31.76 -64.87 -14.23
N GLY A 766 -31.80 -65.07 -15.55
CA GLY A 766 -32.93 -65.70 -16.25
C GLY A 766 -33.98 -64.70 -16.78
N ASN A 767 -35.20 -65.20 -17.03
CA ASN A 767 -36.34 -64.40 -17.44
C ASN A 767 -37.60 -64.84 -16.70
N ALA A 768 -38.16 -63.93 -15.90
CA ALA A 768 -39.29 -64.15 -15.00
C ALA A 768 -40.43 -63.17 -15.32
N ASP A 769 -41.42 -63.64 -16.07
CA ASP A 769 -42.61 -62.87 -16.42
C ASP A 769 -43.57 -62.74 -15.22
N LEU A 770 -44.09 -61.54 -14.97
CA LEU A 770 -44.91 -61.24 -13.79
C LEU A 770 -46.40 -61.26 -14.13
N TYR A 771 -47.18 -62.03 -13.39
CA TYR A 771 -48.63 -62.17 -13.56
C TYR A 771 -49.38 -61.84 -12.27
N TYR A 772 -50.58 -61.28 -12.43
CA TYR A 772 -51.48 -60.92 -11.34
C TYR A 772 -52.92 -61.34 -11.64
N ASN A 773 -53.63 -61.80 -10.62
CA ASN A 773 -55.05 -62.12 -10.67
C ASN A 773 -55.73 -61.79 -9.34
N ALA A 774 -56.94 -61.24 -9.42
CA ALA A 774 -57.67 -60.73 -8.26
C ALA A 774 -58.31 -61.83 -7.39
N SER A 775 -58.63 -63.00 -7.95
CA SER A 775 -59.48 -64.00 -7.28
C SER A 775 -58.96 -65.44 -7.31
N THR A 776 -58.07 -65.79 -8.23
CA THR A 776 -57.46 -67.13 -8.33
C THR A 776 -55.97 -67.02 -8.57
N TRP A 777 -55.21 -68.11 -8.41
CA TRP A 777 -53.79 -68.13 -8.79
C TRP A 777 -53.59 -67.64 -10.23
N ALA A 778 -52.68 -66.66 -10.40
CA ALA A 778 -52.32 -66.15 -11.70
C ALA A 778 -51.41 -67.16 -12.42
N THR A 779 -51.69 -67.43 -13.69
CA THR A 779 -50.87 -68.28 -14.56
C THR A 779 -50.65 -67.59 -15.91
N SER A 780 -49.79 -68.16 -16.76
CA SER A 780 -49.58 -67.67 -18.12
C SER A 780 -50.85 -67.66 -19.00
N THR A 781 -51.85 -68.46 -18.63
CA THR A 781 -53.14 -68.59 -19.35
C THR A 781 -54.35 -68.05 -18.58
N ALA A 782 -54.22 -67.71 -17.29
CA ALA A 782 -55.31 -67.19 -16.46
C ALA A 782 -54.83 -66.07 -15.53
N TYR A 783 -55.00 -64.81 -15.97
CA TYR A 783 -54.56 -63.61 -15.24
C TYR A 783 -55.48 -62.42 -15.56
N THR A 784 -55.48 -61.40 -14.70
CA THR A 784 -56.15 -60.12 -14.96
C THR A 784 -55.16 -59.03 -15.39
N SER A 785 -53.88 -59.16 -15.05
CA SER A 785 -52.81 -58.26 -15.52
C SER A 785 -51.48 -59.02 -15.60
N ARG A 786 -50.58 -58.62 -16.52
CA ARG A 786 -49.24 -59.20 -16.66
C ARG A 786 -48.22 -58.19 -17.21
N SER A 787 -46.94 -58.41 -16.92
CA SER A 787 -45.77 -57.69 -17.45
C SER A 787 -44.73 -58.73 -17.88
N VAL A 788 -44.22 -58.62 -19.11
CA VAL A 788 -43.46 -59.68 -19.81
C VAL A 788 -42.27 -59.13 -20.60
N ASN A 789 -41.47 -58.26 -19.98
CA ASN A 789 -40.27 -57.71 -20.60
C ASN A 789 -39.16 -58.78 -20.68
N ALA A 790 -38.13 -58.51 -21.48
CA ALA A 790 -36.97 -59.38 -21.50
C ALA A 790 -36.18 -59.23 -20.18
N GLY A 791 -36.01 -60.34 -19.44
CA GLY A 791 -35.24 -60.39 -18.21
C GLY A 791 -36.13 -60.54 -16.97
N ASN A 792 -35.72 -59.99 -15.84
CA ASN A 792 -36.45 -60.15 -14.56
C ASN A 792 -37.07 -58.84 -14.05
N THR A 793 -36.93 -57.75 -14.81
CA THR A 793 -37.38 -56.41 -14.41
C THR A 793 -38.80 -56.20 -14.91
N GLU A 794 -39.79 -56.53 -14.08
CA GLU A 794 -41.20 -56.37 -14.39
C GLU A 794 -41.88 -55.43 -13.41
N GLN A 795 -42.92 -54.72 -13.87
CA GLN A 795 -43.75 -53.91 -12.99
C GLN A 795 -45.21 -53.97 -13.38
N LEU A 796 -46.07 -54.17 -12.38
CA LEU A 796 -47.51 -54.09 -12.48
C LEU A 796 -48.05 -53.07 -11.49
N THR A 797 -49.00 -52.26 -11.93
CA THR A 797 -49.78 -51.37 -11.05
C THR A 797 -51.25 -51.70 -11.18
N VAL A 798 -51.88 -52.03 -10.05
CA VAL A 798 -53.30 -52.36 -9.96
C VAL A 798 -54.00 -51.21 -9.22
N SER A 799 -54.89 -50.52 -9.91
CA SER A 799 -55.67 -49.41 -9.36
C SER A 799 -56.92 -49.89 -8.63
N ASN A 800 -57.20 -49.32 -7.46
CA ASN A 800 -58.34 -49.64 -6.59
C ASN A 800 -58.62 -51.15 -6.42
N PRO A 801 -57.60 -51.97 -6.07
CA PRO A 801 -57.85 -53.38 -5.83
C PRO A 801 -58.84 -53.55 -4.68
N ALA A 802 -59.78 -54.48 -4.82
CA ALA A 802 -60.70 -54.80 -3.72
C ALA A 802 -59.91 -55.29 -2.47
N ALA A 803 -60.57 -55.40 -1.31
CA ALA A 803 -60.00 -56.06 -0.14
C ALA A 803 -59.90 -57.59 -0.32
N GLY A 804 -58.98 -58.25 0.38
CA GLY A 804 -58.80 -59.71 0.39
C GLY A 804 -57.52 -60.19 -0.30
N TYR A 805 -57.42 -61.51 -0.48
CA TYR A 805 -56.23 -62.14 -1.07
C TYR A 805 -56.09 -61.84 -2.57
N ARG A 806 -54.90 -61.42 -2.97
CA ARG A 806 -54.48 -61.27 -4.37
C ARG A 806 -53.34 -62.21 -4.68
N TYR A 807 -53.34 -62.70 -5.91
CA TYR A 807 -52.47 -63.76 -6.32
C TYR A 807 -51.54 -63.27 -7.41
N ILE A 808 -50.25 -63.48 -7.18
CA ILE A 808 -49.14 -63.03 -8.00
C ILE A 808 -48.34 -64.27 -8.39
N SER A 809 -47.78 -64.30 -9.59
CA SER A 809 -46.84 -65.35 -9.95
C SER A 809 -45.73 -64.83 -10.85
N LEU A 810 -44.58 -65.47 -10.73
CA LEU A 810 -43.50 -65.36 -11.70
C LEU A 810 -43.51 -66.61 -12.58
N TYR A 811 -43.62 -66.43 -13.89
CA TYR A 811 -43.48 -67.50 -14.87
C TYR A 811 -42.06 -67.51 -15.43
N ALA A 812 -41.37 -68.63 -15.29
CA ALA A 812 -40.01 -68.81 -15.76
C ALA A 812 -39.99 -69.06 -17.28
N THR A 813 -40.01 -68.01 -18.09
CA THR A 813 -39.82 -68.15 -19.55
C THR A 813 -38.45 -68.76 -19.88
N THR A 814 -37.44 -68.44 -19.06
CA THR A 814 -36.26 -69.29 -18.86
C THR A 814 -36.05 -69.52 -17.36
N ALA A 815 -35.25 -70.52 -16.98
CA ALA A 815 -34.96 -70.75 -15.56
C ALA A 815 -34.34 -69.48 -14.93
N PHE A 816 -34.89 -69.04 -13.80
CA PHE A 816 -34.42 -67.85 -13.10
C PHE A 816 -33.96 -68.18 -11.67
N SER A 817 -33.04 -67.37 -11.14
CA SER A 817 -32.56 -67.48 -9.76
C SER A 817 -32.15 -66.13 -9.20
N GLY A 818 -32.37 -65.92 -7.90
CA GLY A 818 -32.02 -64.67 -7.21
C GLY A 818 -32.97 -63.50 -7.49
N VAL A 819 -34.13 -63.76 -8.07
CA VAL A 819 -35.14 -62.72 -8.37
C VAL A 819 -35.79 -62.26 -7.07
N SER A 820 -36.09 -60.96 -6.97
CA SER A 820 -36.86 -60.39 -5.86
C SER A 820 -38.18 -59.82 -6.35
N VAL A 821 -39.26 -60.00 -5.57
CA VAL A 821 -40.56 -59.36 -5.83
C VAL A 821 -40.89 -58.42 -4.67
N THR A 822 -41.18 -57.17 -4.99
CA THR A 822 -41.51 -56.10 -4.04
C THR A 822 -42.96 -55.66 -4.25
N THR A 823 -43.68 -55.43 -3.15
CA THR A 823 -45.04 -54.88 -3.16
C THR A 823 -45.10 -53.55 -2.41
N ARG A 824 -45.77 -52.57 -3.02
CA ARG A 824 -46.00 -51.23 -2.44
C ARG A 824 -47.48 -50.90 -2.51
N TYR A 825 -48.10 -50.63 -1.36
CA TYR A 825 -49.49 -50.19 -1.24
C TYR A 825 -49.78 -49.50 0.09
#